data_AF-A0A060XFD0-F1
#
_entry.id   AF-A0A060XFD0-F1
#
_cell.length_a   1.000
_cell.length_b   1.000
_cell.length_c   1.000
_cell.angle_alpha   90.00
_cell.angle_beta   90.00
_cell.angle_gamma   90.00
#
_symmetry.space_group_name_H-M   'P 1'
#
loop_
_entity.id
_entity.type
_entity.pdbx_description
1 polymer ?
#
loop_
_entity_poly.entity_id
_entity_poly.type
_entity_poly.pdbx_seq_one_letter_code
_entity_poly.pdbx_strand_id
1 'polypeptide(L)'
;MLISGETTMLERLDLSLRNSMPWLVLAGSGGVADLVSDVLESLSSAPPVLSSTEGEGEAGPSVDLRDRVAERVRKHFPSETEIDKLVDRVLSIYLNRDLITVYHGEQEGPDDFDTVLLKALVRASKQRVSSEASPYTEELKLAVTWNRVDIAKSELFNGDIHWRYQDLEDSMTDALVNDKPQFVRLFTENGLNILDYLTYGRLESLYRSVADSSLAYVLLQRRLGERQGMTGSQAMLPDVSPTKGSGGPPGGRRPANKFSLFEVSRVLEDLMGDVCQPFYHSPLELENISSQRKALRRVSKLLRGDCVYQDRRCLFPWASLFVWAVLQNRKDMAVFFWEMAGESVLSALSGCKILRELSKLESETETKLAMKELAQRFENLAHDVFSKCYQSSESRSFTLLIRKSPVWGGTTCLKMGMAADARLFFSHDGVQSLLSQIWWGDMKRSTEVWKLLLTFFCPVLMYTQLISFRELEEPGKPDEVAQGRDNDSLYGETIFSFSDIKHIEHHTQGPNSPRYHLKGTPDTLPKRPFVVSRWRQFWFAPVTSFLGNVLMYFLFLLLFAYVLLVDFKPPPPRGPAFAECVLYFWVFTIVCEEIRETFLVGSMMWRQRMRKYIQDVWNKCDLTAIILFIIGLTCRMFQWSYEFGRAVLCVDYMVFTLHLIHIFAIHKQLGPKIIIVGKMVRLTEATK
;
A
#
# COMPACT_ATOMS: atom_id res chain seq x y z
N MET A 1 -22.35 -34.31 22.78
CA MET A 1 -22.12 -35.38 21.78
C MET A 1 -22.42 -36.71 22.44
N LEU A 2 -23.17 -37.57 21.78
CA LEU A 2 -23.50 -38.92 22.21
C LEU A 2 -22.76 -39.90 21.30
N ILE A 3 -21.81 -40.65 21.88
CA ILE A 3 -21.02 -41.67 21.16
C ILE A 3 -21.60 -43.05 21.46
N SER A 4 -21.75 -43.41 22.72
CA SER A 4 -22.48 -44.60 23.13
C SER A 4 -23.13 -44.32 24.48
N GLY A 5 -24.16 -45.06 24.84
CA GLY A 5 -24.88 -44.78 26.08
C GLY A 5 -25.71 -45.95 26.58
N GLU A 6 -25.78 -46.03 27.90
CA GLU A 6 -26.78 -46.78 28.65
C GLU A 6 -28.05 -45.95 28.80
N THR A 7 -29.14 -46.55 29.27
CA THR A 7 -30.48 -45.95 29.31
C THR A 7 -30.60 -44.73 30.23
N THR A 8 -29.68 -44.59 31.20
CA THR A 8 -29.52 -43.37 32.02
C THR A 8 -29.14 -42.12 31.20
N MET A 9 -28.55 -42.29 30.00
CA MET A 9 -28.23 -41.18 29.11
C MET A 9 -29.46 -40.58 28.43
N LEU A 10 -30.55 -41.34 28.26
CA LEU A 10 -31.81 -40.78 27.75
C LEU A 10 -32.38 -39.73 28.71
N GLU A 11 -32.24 -39.93 30.02
CA GLU A 11 -32.71 -38.95 31.02
C GLU A 11 -31.93 -37.64 30.90
N ARG A 12 -30.61 -37.74 30.76
CA ARG A 12 -29.73 -36.57 30.59
C ARG A 12 -29.98 -35.88 29.26
N LEU A 13 -30.27 -36.65 28.21
CA LEU A 13 -30.54 -36.12 26.89
C LEU A 13 -31.87 -35.35 26.87
N ASP A 14 -32.96 -35.91 27.43
CA ASP A 14 -34.24 -35.19 27.57
C ASP A 14 -34.10 -33.90 28.39
N LEU A 15 -33.39 -33.95 29.52
CA LEU A 15 -33.19 -32.79 30.39
C LEU A 15 -32.32 -31.71 29.73
N SER A 16 -31.34 -32.10 28.92
CA SER A 16 -30.50 -31.18 28.15
C SER A 16 -31.23 -30.53 26.97
N LEU A 17 -32.10 -31.30 26.29
CA LEU A 17 -32.93 -30.77 25.20
C LEU A 17 -33.94 -29.74 25.72
N ARG A 18 -34.51 -29.96 26.91
CA ARG A 18 -35.36 -28.95 27.59
C ARG A 18 -34.62 -27.63 27.86
N ASN A 19 -33.30 -27.70 28.09
CA ASN A 19 -32.44 -26.53 28.25
C ASN A 19 -31.94 -25.96 26.90
N SER A 20 -32.51 -26.36 25.76
CA SER A 20 -32.13 -25.91 24.41
C SER A 20 -30.66 -26.17 24.05
N MET A 21 -30.08 -27.24 24.57
CA MET A 21 -28.71 -27.66 24.24
C MET A 21 -28.71 -28.66 23.08
N PRO A 22 -28.02 -28.37 21.96
CA PRO A 22 -27.95 -29.30 20.83
C PRO A 22 -27.13 -30.55 21.15
N TRP A 23 -27.54 -31.66 20.57
CA TRP A 23 -26.84 -32.94 20.67
C TRP A 23 -26.45 -33.47 19.30
N LEU A 24 -25.15 -33.73 19.14
CA LEU A 24 -24.62 -34.49 18.02
C LEU A 24 -24.56 -35.97 18.40
N VAL A 25 -25.25 -36.82 17.64
CA VAL A 25 -25.33 -38.28 17.84
C VAL A 25 -24.49 -38.97 16.77
N LEU A 26 -23.57 -39.84 17.20
CA LEU A 26 -22.78 -40.67 16.30
C LEU A 26 -23.57 -41.92 15.94
N ALA A 27 -23.86 -42.13 14.65
CA ALA A 27 -24.53 -43.35 14.19
C ALA A 27 -23.51 -44.49 14.00
N GLY A 28 -23.89 -45.72 14.39
CA GLY A 28 -23.09 -46.93 14.21
C GLY A 28 -22.22 -47.31 15.41
N SER A 29 -22.39 -46.63 16.54
CA SER A 29 -21.57 -46.79 17.75
C SER A 29 -22.27 -47.48 18.92
N GLY A 30 -23.51 -47.93 18.72
CA GLY A 30 -24.23 -48.82 19.64
C GLY A 30 -25.01 -48.12 20.76
N GLY A 31 -25.96 -48.87 21.34
CA GLY A 31 -26.72 -48.47 22.52
C GLY A 31 -27.76 -47.38 22.23
N VAL A 32 -27.79 -46.33 23.06
CA VAL A 32 -28.74 -45.21 22.91
C VAL A 32 -28.52 -44.41 21.63
N ALA A 33 -27.29 -44.33 21.11
CA ALA A 33 -26.98 -43.54 19.92
C ALA A 33 -27.66 -44.11 18.66
N ASP A 34 -27.58 -45.43 18.46
CA ASP A 34 -28.22 -46.12 17.35
C ASP A 34 -29.74 -46.16 17.50
N LEU A 35 -30.26 -46.27 18.74
CA LEU A 35 -31.69 -46.16 19.00
C LEU A 35 -32.25 -44.79 18.56
N VAL A 36 -31.55 -43.70 18.90
CA VAL A 36 -31.97 -42.34 18.51
C VAL A 36 -31.83 -42.12 17.01
N SER A 37 -30.75 -42.62 16.39
CA SER A 37 -30.55 -42.57 14.93
C SER A 37 -31.66 -43.30 14.17
N ASP A 38 -31.95 -44.55 14.56
CA ASP A 38 -33.00 -45.38 13.96
C ASP A 38 -34.39 -44.73 14.07
N VAL A 39 -34.68 -44.10 15.22
CA VAL A 39 -35.95 -43.39 15.44
C VAL A 39 -36.04 -42.13 14.57
N LEU A 40 -34.94 -41.39 14.39
CA LEU A 40 -34.92 -40.18 13.55
C LEU A 40 -35.07 -40.49 12.05
N GLU A 41 -34.39 -41.53 11.55
CA GLU A 41 -34.42 -41.93 10.13
C GLU A 41 -35.77 -42.56 9.71
N SER A 42 -36.32 -43.43 10.55
CA SER A 42 -37.55 -44.17 10.24
C SER A 42 -38.83 -43.34 10.29
N LEU A 43 -38.79 -42.17 10.94
CA LEU A 43 -39.89 -41.22 11.02
C LEU A 43 -39.76 -40.05 10.04
N SER A 44 -38.56 -39.80 9.49
CA SER A 44 -38.33 -38.80 8.43
C SER A 44 -38.65 -39.31 7.01
N SER A 45 -38.79 -40.63 6.83
CA SER A 45 -38.98 -41.30 5.53
C SER A 45 -40.46 -41.47 5.09
N ALA A 46 -41.42 -40.85 5.78
CA ALA A 46 -42.83 -40.90 5.38
C ALA A 46 -43.21 -39.70 4.46
N PRO A 47 -43.94 -39.91 3.34
CA PRO A 47 -44.37 -38.82 2.46
C PRO A 47 -45.47 -37.95 3.12
N PRO A 48 -45.57 -36.65 2.79
CA PRO A 48 -46.64 -35.79 3.28
C PRO A 48 -47.90 -36.10 2.47
N VAL A 49 -48.84 -36.85 3.03
CA VAL A 49 -50.18 -36.98 2.44
C VAL A 49 -51.03 -35.82 2.95
N LEU A 50 -51.44 -34.96 2.02
CA LEU A 50 -52.37 -33.84 2.21
C LEU A 50 -53.66 -34.31 2.91
N SER A 51 -53.98 -33.67 4.03
CA SER A 51 -55.27 -33.76 4.69
C SER A 51 -56.29 -32.83 4.01
N SER A 52 -57.24 -33.41 3.29
CA SER A 52 -58.52 -32.76 3.00
C SER A 52 -59.63 -33.81 2.94
N THR A 53 -60.19 -34.16 4.10
CA THR A 53 -61.62 -34.47 4.24
C THR A 53 -61.98 -34.40 5.71
N GLU A 54 -62.90 -33.50 6.02
CA GLU A 54 -63.63 -33.38 7.29
C GLU A 54 -64.35 -34.71 7.59
N GLY A 55 -64.29 -35.17 8.84
CA GLY A 55 -65.03 -36.34 9.30
C GLY A 55 -64.52 -36.83 10.65
N GLU A 56 -65.38 -36.74 11.67
CA GLU A 56 -65.16 -37.07 13.08
C GLU A 56 -64.53 -38.45 13.32
N GLY A 57 -63.59 -38.52 14.26
CA GLY A 57 -62.97 -39.76 14.72
C GLY A 57 -61.64 -39.53 15.46
N GLU A 58 -61.71 -39.21 16.75
CA GLU A 58 -60.55 -39.16 17.65
C GLU A 58 -59.94 -40.56 17.85
N ALA A 59 -58.90 -40.91 17.09
CA ALA A 59 -57.76 -41.78 17.47
C ALA A 59 -56.98 -42.21 16.21
N GLY A 60 -55.68 -41.91 16.15
CA GLY A 60 -54.75 -42.53 15.19
C GLY A 60 -53.99 -41.55 14.30
N PRO A 61 -53.04 -40.79 14.88
CA PRO A 61 -51.66 -40.90 14.39
C PRO A 61 -50.62 -41.15 15.51
N SER A 62 -50.99 -40.96 16.79
CA SER A 62 -50.08 -41.04 17.93
C SER A 62 -49.84 -42.46 18.46
N VAL A 63 -50.82 -43.36 18.31
CA VAL A 63 -50.76 -44.75 18.79
C VAL A 63 -49.78 -45.57 17.94
N ASP A 64 -49.86 -45.42 16.61
CA ASP A 64 -48.99 -46.12 15.64
C ASP A 64 -47.50 -45.70 15.78
N LEU A 65 -47.27 -44.44 16.20
CA LEU A 65 -45.94 -43.90 16.45
C LEU A 65 -45.34 -44.43 17.76
N ARG A 66 -46.16 -44.58 18.80
CA ARG A 66 -45.76 -45.13 20.10
C ARG A 66 -45.40 -46.62 20.00
N ASP A 67 -46.18 -47.38 19.24
CA ASP A 67 -45.96 -48.82 19.03
C ASP A 67 -44.68 -49.08 18.22
N ARG A 68 -44.41 -48.29 17.17
CA ARG A 68 -43.16 -48.37 16.39
C ARG A 68 -41.92 -48.00 17.20
N VAL A 69 -42.02 -47.00 18.08
CA VAL A 69 -40.93 -46.63 18.99
C VAL A 69 -40.72 -47.73 20.03
N ALA A 70 -41.78 -48.33 20.58
CA ALA A 70 -41.70 -49.42 21.54
C ALA A 70 -41.02 -50.68 20.95
N GLU A 71 -41.32 -51.05 19.70
CA GLU A 71 -40.64 -52.15 19.01
C GLU A 71 -39.13 -51.92 18.84
N ARG A 72 -38.72 -50.68 18.56
CA ARG A 72 -37.30 -50.32 18.38
C ARG A 72 -36.53 -50.21 19.69
N VAL A 73 -37.16 -49.68 20.74
CA VAL A 73 -36.61 -49.69 22.12
C VAL A 73 -36.37 -51.13 22.57
N ARG A 74 -37.32 -52.04 22.28
CA ARG A 74 -37.21 -53.46 22.62
C ARG A 74 -36.14 -54.21 21.82
N LYS A 75 -35.81 -53.76 20.60
CA LYS A 75 -34.74 -54.29 19.77
C LYS A 75 -33.35 -53.92 20.30
N HIS A 76 -33.16 -52.69 20.79
CA HIS A 76 -31.88 -52.20 21.29
C HIS A 76 -31.65 -52.49 22.78
N PHE A 77 -32.71 -52.57 23.59
CA PHE A 77 -32.66 -52.85 25.03
C PHE A 77 -33.62 -53.99 25.42
N PRO A 78 -33.30 -55.26 25.13
CA PRO A 78 -34.18 -56.40 25.41
C PRO A 78 -34.30 -56.74 26.92
N SER A 79 -33.49 -56.14 27.79
CA SER A 79 -33.35 -56.50 29.21
C SER A 79 -33.99 -55.54 30.21
N GLU A 80 -34.73 -54.50 29.77
CA GLU A 80 -35.29 -53.48 30.65
C GLU A 80 -36.78 -53.64 30.98
N THR A 81 -37.16 -53.28 32.21
CA THR A 81 -38.50 -53.44 32.78
C THR A 81 -39.39 -52.19 32.67
N GLU A 82 -38.84 -51.01 32.36
CA GLU A 82 -39.57 -49.72 32.30
C GLU A 82 -39.73 -49.17 30.87
N ILE A 83 -40.14 -50.03 29.93
CA ILE A 83 -40.23 -49.70 28.49
C ILE A 83 -41.16 -48.50 28.24
N ASP A 84 -42.28 -48.38 28.94
CA ASP A 84 -43.24 -47.29 28.72
C ASP A 84 -42.66 -45.89 29.04
N LYS A 85 -41.88 -45.78 30.12
CA LYS A 85 -41.22 -44.51 30.49
C LYS A 85 -40.12 -44.13 29.51
N LEU A 86 -39.43 -45.13 28.97
CA LEU A 86 -38.41 -44.94 27.93
C LEU A 86 -39.04 -44.48 26.62
N VAL A 87 -40.17 -45.08 26.22
CA VAL A 87 -40.93 -44.67 25.03
C VAL A 87 -41.42 -43.23 25.17
N ASP A 88 -41.99 -42.85 26.32
CA ASP A 88 -42.45 -41.47 26.55
C ASP A 88 -41.29 -40.45 26.49
N ARG A 89 -40.09 -40.83 26.97
CA ARG A 89 -38.87 -40.01 26.87
C ARG A 89 -38.34 -39.93 25.44
N VAL A 90 -38.30 -41.03 24.70
CA VAL A 90 -37.91 -41.04 23.28
C VAL A 90 -38.86 -40.18 22.44
N LEU A 91 -40.15 -40.18 22.76
CA LEU A 91 -41.13 -39.30 22.14
C LEU A 91 -40.88 -37.82 22.48
N SER A 92 -40.55 -37.50 23.73
CA SER A 92 -40.13 -36.14 24.13
C SER A 92 -38.86 -35.66 23.40
N ILE A 93 -37.92 -36.59 23.18
CA ILE A 93 -36.69 -36.36 22.41
C ILE A 93 -37.03 -36.12 20.93
N TYR A 94 -37.94 -36.90 20.35
CA TYR A 94 -38.40 -36.75 18.97
C TYR A 94 -39.12 -35.41 18.72
N LEU A 95 -39.88 -34.91 19.70
CA LEU A 95 -40.51 -33.59 19.63
C LEU A 95 -39.47 -32.46 19.47
N ASN A 96 -38.24 -32.67 19.95
CA ASN A 96 -37.11 -31.73 19.83
C ASN A 96 -36.08 -32.19 18.79
N ARG A 97 -36.52 -32.86 17.71
CA ARG A 97 -35.62 -33.38 16.65
C ARG A 97 -34.72 -32.32 16.02
N ASP A 98 -35.15 -31.07 16.00
CA ASP A 98 -34.40 -29.97 15.37
C ASP A 98 -33.10 -29.61 16.13
N LEU A 99 -32.99 -29.99 17.40
CA LEU A 99 -31.78 -29.85 18.24
C LEU A 99 -30.84 -31.07 18.16
N ILE A 100 -31.25 -32.12 17.45
CA ILE A 100 -30.50 -33.37 17.33
C ILE A 100 -29.96 -33.48 15.91
N THR A 101 -28.65 -33.67 15.80
CA THR A 101 -27.99 -33.88 14.51
C THR A 101 -27.31 -35.24 14.54
N VAL A 102 -27.52 -36.04 13.51
CA VAL A 102 -26.92 -37.37 13.38
C VAL A 102 -25.72 -37.26 12.47
N TYR A 103 -24.58 -37.83 12.89
CA TYR A 103 -23.36 -37.92 12.11
C TYR A 103 -23.11 -39.37 11.73
N HIS A 104 -23.00 -39.63 10.42
CA HIS A 104 -22.77 -40.96 9.88
C HIS A 104 -21.29 -41.16 9.57
N GLY A 105 -20.55 -41.77 10.50
CA GLY A 105 -19.11 -41.94 10.37
C GLY A 105 -18.63 -42.79 9.19
N GLU A 106 -19.53 -43.56 8.54
CA GLU A 106 -19.21 -44.36 7.35
C GLU A 106 -19.47 -43.63 6.02
N GLN A 107 -20.35 -42.61 6.00
CA GLN A 107 -20.76 -41.90 4.78
C GLN A 107 -20.15 -40.50 4.68
N GLU A 108 -19.90 -39.83 5.81
CA GLU A 108 -19.30 -38.50 5.87
C GLU A 108 -17.81 -38.63 6.28
N GLY A 109 -16.92 -37.96 5.55
CA GLY A 109 -15.48 -38.05 5.80
C GLY A 109 -15.08 -37.35 7.11
N PRO A 110 -13.89 -37.64 7.67
CA PRO A 110 -13.43 -36.99 8.90
C PRO A 110 -13.34 -35.45 8.80
N ASP A 111 -13.15 -34.91 7.60
CA ASP A 111 -13.12 -33.45 7.35
C ASP A 111 -14.53 -32.80 7.40
N ASP A 112 -15.58 -33.62 7.32
CA ASP A 112 -16.98 -33.17 7.37
C ASP A 112 -17.49 -33.07 8.81
N PHE A 113 -16.82 -33.70 9.78
CA PHE A 113 -17.23 -33.68 11.19
C PHE A 113 -17.41 -32.26 11.73
N ASP A 114 -16.44 -31.38 11.48
CA ASP A 114 -16.51 -29.98 11.89
C ASP A 114 -17.70 -29.26 11.22
N THR A 115 -18.01 -29.62 9.97
CA THR A 115 -19.17 -29.06 9.26
C THR A 115 -20.48 -29.50 9.85
N VAL A 116 -20.61 -30.78 10.23
CA VAL A 116 -21.83 -31.31 10.84
C VAL A 116 -22.01 -30.73 12.24
N LEU A 117 -20.93 -30.57 13.00
CA LEU A 117 -20.96 -29.91 14.30
C LEU A 117 -21.42 -28.44 14.19
N LEU A 118 -20.89 -27.69 13.22
CA LEU A 118 -21.33 -26.32 12.95
C LEU A 118 -22.78 -26.27 12.47
N LYS A 119 -23.19 -27.15 11.55
CA LYS A 119 -24.59 -27.27 11.11
C LYS A 119 -25.52 -27.57 12.29
N ALA A 120 -25.10 -28.42 13.23
CA ALA A 120 -25.86 -28.73 14.44
C ALA A 120 -26.03 -27.49 15.33
N LEU A 121 -24.96 -26.72 15.54
CA LEU A 121 -24.99 -25.49 16.33
C LEU A 121 -25.83 -24.39 15.67
N VAL A 122 -25.69 -24.23 14.35
CA VAL A 122 -26.45 -23.28 13.54
C VAL A 122 -27.94 -23.65 13.53
N ARG A 123 -28.30 -24.93 13.38
CA ARG A 123 -29.71 -25.36 13.49
C ARG A 123 -30.29 -25.07 14.87
N ALA A 124 -29.50 -25.27 15.91
CA ALA A 124 -29.94 -25.03 17.27
C ALA A 124 -30.08 -23.55 17.63
N SER A 125 -29.26 -22.67 17.05
CA SER A 125 -29.42 -21.22 17.22
C SER A 125 -30.69 -20.69 16.57
N LYS A 126 -31.09 -21.22 15.40
CA LYS A 126 -32.36 -20.84 14.73
C LYS A 126 -33.57 -20.93 15.66
N GLN A 127 -33.58 -21.89 16.58
CA GLN A 127 -34.69 -22.16 17.48
C GLN A 127 -34.65 -21.35 18.79
N ARG A 128 -33.47 -20.87 19.23
CA ARG A 128 -33.32 -20.10 20.47
C ARG A 128 -33.75 -18.65 20.36
N VAL A 129 -33.74 -18.07 19.17
CA VAL A 129 -33.93 -16.61 18.98
C VAL A 129 -35.31 -16.32 18.42
N SER A 130 -36.28 -16.21 19.32
CA SER A 130 -37.53 -15.47 19.11
C SER A 130 -37.47 -14.20 19.96
N SER A 131 -36.93 -13.12 19.40
CA SER A 131 -37.30 -11.70 19.64
C SER A 131 -36.13 -10.75 19.29
N GLU A 132 -36.42 -9.81 18.39
CA GLU A 132 -35.72 -8.52 18.12
C GLU A 132 -34.39 -8.43 17.34
N ALA A 133 -33.49 -9.41 17.35
CA ALA A 133 -32.32 -9.42 16.44
C ALA A 133 -32.53 -10.40 15.29
N SER A 134 -32.00 -10.12 14.09
CA SER A 134 -32.02 -11.10 12.99
C SER A 134 -31.37 -12.40 13.48
N PRO A 135 -32.08 -13.55 13.48
CA PRO A 135 -31.62 -14.77 14.14
C PRO A 135 -30.28 -15.30 13.58
N TYR A 136 -29.93 -14.89 12.36
CA TYR A 136 -28.78 -15.34 11.60
C TYR A 136 -27.46 -14.59 11.89
N THR A 137 -27.46 -13.47 12.64
CA THR A 137 -26.21 -12.70 12.88
C THR A 137 -25.25 -13.41 13.82
N GLU A 138 -25.75 -14.04 14.87
CA GLU A 138 -24.95 -14.87 15.77
C GLU A 138 -24.41 -16.10 15.03
N GLU A 139 -25.21 -16.70 14.14
CA GLU A 139 -24.79 -17.79 13.26
C GLU A 139 -23.66 -17.37 12.34
N LEU A 140 -23.80 -16.19 11.73
CA LEU A 140 -22.77 -15.65 10.87
C LEU A 140 -21.49 -15.35 11.64
N LYS A 141 -21.60 -14.80 12.85
CA LYS A 141 -20.44 -14.54 13.71
C LYS A 141 -19.76 -15.84 14.14
N LEU A 142 -20.50 -16.90 14.44
CA LEU A 142 -19.93 -18.22 14.71
C LEU A 142 -19.22 -18.79 13.48
N ALA A 143 -19.83 -18.72 12.30
CA ALA A 143 -19.21 -19.17 11.06
C ALA A 143 -17.92 -18.38 10.74
N VAL A 144 -17.94 -17.06 10.94
CA VAL A 144 -16.75 -16.20 10.83
C VAL A 144 -15.71 -16.65 11.84
N THR A 145 -16.01 -16.72 13.13
CA THR A 145 -15.05 -17.10 14.19
C THR A 145 -14.37 -18.45 13.91
N TRP A 146 -15.09 -19.43 13.36
CA TRP A 146 -14.57 -20.77 13.04
C TRP A 146 -13.90 -20.87 11.67
N ASN A 147 -13.89 -19.78 10.88
CA ASN A 147 -13.27 -19.72 9.55
C ASN A 147 -13.83 -20.73 8.53
N ARG A 148 -15.13 -21.08 8.63
CA ARG A 148 -15.80 -22.01 7.70
C ARG A 148 -16.70 -21.27 6.72
N VAL A 149 -16.07 -20.75 5.66
CA VAL A 149 -16.72 -19.95 4.60
C VAL A 149 -17.65 -20.81 3.75
N ASP A 150 -17.30 -22.08 3.56
CA ASP A 150 -18.08 -23.10 2.87
C ASP A 150 -19.47 -23.26 3.49
N ILE A 151 -19.55 -23.32 4.82
CA ILE A 151 -20.81 -23.43 5.56
C ILE A 151 -21.58 -22.12 5.47
N ALA A 152 -20.91 -20.98 5.67
CA ALA A 152 -21.57 -19.69 5.51
C ALA A 152 -22.18 -19.54 4.11
N LYS A 153 -21.43 -19.89 3.06
CA LYS A 153 -21.90 -19.80 1.68
C LYS A 153 -23.08 -20.73 1.39
N SER A 154 -23.06 -21.95 1.93
CA SER A 154 -24.04 -23.01 1.67
C SER A 154 -25.24 -23.07 2.63
N GLU A 155 -25.25 -22.32 3.72
CA GLU A 155 -26.38 -22.27 4.67
C GLU A 155 -26.90 -20.85 4.87
N LEU A 156 -26.02 -19.85 4.85
CA LEU A 156 -26.37 -18.45 5.15
C LEU A 156 -26.53 -17.59 3.90
N PHE A 157 -25.88 -17.94 2.79
CA PHE A 157 -25.89 -17.17 1.53
C PHE A 157 -26.49 -17.96 0.34
N ASN A 158 -27.48 -18.82 0.61
CA ASN A 158 -28.19 -19.59 -0.41
C ASN A 158 -29.21 -18.79 -1.24
N GLY A 159 -29.44 -17.52 -0.90
CA GLY A 159 -30.46 -16.66 -1.51
C GLY A 159 -31.77 -16.57 -0.74
N ASP A 160 -32.02 -17.52 0.17
CA ASP A 160 -33.24 -17.54 1.01
C ASP A 160 -33.24 -16.45 2.09
N ILE A 161 -32.05 -16.02 2.52
CA ILE A 161 -31.88 -15.00 3.56
C ILE A 161 -31.59 -13.64 2.90
N HIS A 162 -32.40 -12.65 3.22
CA HIS A 162 -32.16 -11.26 2.81
C HIS A 162 -31.36 -10.53 3.88
N TRP A 163 -30.06 -10.38 3.62
CA TRP A 163 -29.16 -9.65 4.50
C TRP A 163 -29.36 -8.14 4.36
N ARG A 164 -29.60 -7.46 5.48
CA ARG A 164 -29.52 -6.00 5.51
C ARG A 164 -28.07 -5.59 5.70
N TYR A 165 -27.75 -4.41 5.16
CA TYR A 165 -26.40 -3.86 5.24
C TYR A 165 -25.88 -3.75 6.69
N GLN A 166 -26.72 -3.29 7.63
CA GLN A 166 -26.39 -3.13 9.05
C GLN A 166 -26.07 -4.47 9.74
N ASP A 167 -26.73 -5.55 9.33
CA ASP A 167 -26.56 -6.88 9.94
C ASP A 167 -25.17 -7.47 9.60
N LEU A 168 -24.55 -7.03 8.49
CA LEU A 168 -23.24 -7.51 8.02
C LEU A 168 -22.05 -6.65 8.48
N GLU A 169 -22.26 -5.43 8.97
CA GLU A 169 -21.17 -4.50 9.28
C GLU A 169 -20.27 -5.00 10.42
N ASP A 170 -20.88 -5.56 11.47
CA ASP A 170 -20.15 -6.08 12.63
C ASP A 170 -19.38 -7.36 12.26
N SER A 171 -20.00 -8.26 11.51
CA SER A 171 -19.35 -9.47 10.98
C SER A 171 -18.22 -9.16 10.01
N MET A 172 -18.35 -8.10 9.19
CA MET A 172 -17.27 -7.61 8.34
C MET A 172 -16.09 -7.12 9.19
N THR A 173 -16.36 -6.35 10.24
CA THR A 173 -15.31 -5.87 11.16
C THR A 173 -14.58 -7.04 11.82
N ASP A 174 -15.31 -8.07 12.26
CA ASP A 174 -14.72 -9.27 12.87
C ASP A 174 -13.89 -10.08 11.86
N ALA A 175 -14.35 -10.22 10.61
CA ALA A 175 -13.62 -10.88 9.54
C ALA A 175 -12.32 -10.13 9.18
N LEU A 176 -12.36 -8.80 9.16
CA LEU A 176 -11.16 -7.96 8.98
C LEU A 176 -10.18 -8.20 10.12
N VAL A 177 -10.60 -8.02 11.37
CA VAL A 177 -9.72 -8.12 12.54
C VAL A 177 -9.04 -9.50 12.64
N ASN A 178 -9.81 -10.57 12.43
CA ASN A 178 -9.33 -11.96 12.54
C ASN A 178 -8.64 -12.53 11.28
N ASP A 179 -8.33 -11.70 10.29
CA ASP A 179 -7.59 -12.07 9.08
C ASP A 179 -8.27 -13.12 8.20
N LYS A 180 -9.56 -12.92 7.89
CA LYS A 180 -10.39 -13.89 7.15
C LYS A 180 -10.76 -13.37 5.75
N PRO A 181 -9.84 -13.41 4.76
CA PRO A 181 -10.04 -12.80 3.43
C PRO A 181 -11.20 -13.38 2.65
N GLN A 182 -11.46 -14.68 2.79
CA GLN A 182 -12.54 -15.35 2.08
C GLN A 182 -13.93 -14.89 2.54
N PHE A 183 -14.09 -14.59 3.84
CA PHE A 183 -15.33 -13.98 4.35
C PHE A 183 -15.50 -12.54 3.86
N VAL A 184 -14.42 -11.76 3.81
CA VAL A 184 -14.47 -10.40 3.27
C VAL A 184 -14.91 -10.42 1.80
N ARG A 185 -14.37 -11.34 1.00
CA ARG A 185 -14.81 -11.59 -0.39
C ARG A 185 -16.29 -11.93 -0.46
N LEU A 186 -16.74 -12.90 0.34
CA LEU A 186 -18.14 -13.32 0.40
C LEU A 186 -19.07 -12.15 0.75
N PHE A 187 -18.72 -11.31 1.70
CA PHE A 187 -19.53 -10.14 2.07
C PHE A 187 -19.59 -9.09 0.97
N THR A 188 -18.47 -8.86 0.28
CA THR A 188 -18.43 -7.90 -0.85
C THR A 188 -19.21 -8.40 -2.06
N GLU A 189 -19.21 -9.71 -2.32
CA GLU A 189 -20.01 -10.34 -3.39
C GLU A 189 -21.51 -10.28 -3.07
N ASN A 190 -21.88 -10.37 -1.80
CA ASN A 190 -23.29 -10.36 -1.34
C ASN A 190 -23.83 -8.96 -0.98
N GLY A 191 -23.23 -7.89 -1.54
CA GLY A 191 -23.81 -6.55 -1.52
C GLY A 191 -23.31 -5.58 -0.42
N LEU A 192 -22.30 -5.94 0.37
CA LEU A 192 -21.66 -4.98 1.28
C LEU A 192 -20.68 -4.09 0.53
N ASN A 193 -21.07 -2.82 0.33
CA ASN A 193 -20.20 -1.81 -0.28
C ASN A 193 -19.19 -1.26 0.73
N ILE A 194 -17.90 -1.55 0.50
CA ILE A 194 -16.81 -1.06 1.35
C ILE A 194 -16.74 0.47 1.38
N LEU A 195 -17.19 1.13 0.31
CA LEU A 195 -17.18 2.59 0.23
C LEU A 195 -18.12 3.25 1.23
N ASP A 196 -19.25 2.61 1.50
CA ASP A 196 -20.20 3.06 2.51
C ASP A 196 -19.80 2.59 3.92
N TYR A 197 -19.09 1.46 4.01
CA TYR A 197 -18.71 0.82 5.28
C TYR A 197 -17.57 1.54 5.98
N LEU A 198 -16.57 2.00 5.22
CA LEU A 198 -15.33 2.52 5.80
C LEU A 198 -15.41 4.02 6.10
N THR A 199 -15.78 4.34 7.34
CA THR A 199 -15.60 5.68 7.91
C THR A 199 -14.21 5.83 8.52
N TYR A 200 -13.74 7.07 8.69
CA TYR A 200 -12.47 7.33 9.37
C TYR A 200 -12.48 6.82 10.83
N GLY A 201 -13.61 6.87 11.53
CA GLY A 201 -13.75 6.32 12.87
C GLY A 201 -13.59 4.79 12.92
N ARG A 202 -14.15 4.06 11.95
CA ARG A 202 -13.95 2.61 11.82
C ARG A 202 -12.52 2.26 11.45
N LEU A 203 -11.91 3.00 10.53
CA LEU A 203 -10.50 2.83 10.18
C LEU A 203 -9.59 2.99 11.41
N GLU A 204 -9.84 3.97 12.27
CA GLU A 204 -9.13 4.08 13.54
C GLU A 204 -9.37 2.90 14.47
N SER A 205 -10.59 2.35 14.50
CA SER A 205 -10.88 1.13 15.27
C SER A 205 -10.06 -0.05 14.77
N LEU A 206 -9.92 -0.21 13.44
CA LEU A 206 -9.08 -1.25 12.83
C LEU A 206 -7.59 -1.07 13.13
N TYR A 207 -7.10 0.17 13.21
CA TYR A 207 -5.72 0.42 13.65
C TYR A 207 -5.52 0.18 15.15
N ARG A 208 -6.57 0.26 15.97
CA ARG A 208 -6.52 -0.06 17.40
C ARG A 208 -6.58 -1.56 17.67
N SER A 209 -7.15 -2.34 16.78
CA SER A 209 -7.22 -3.81 16.89
C SER A 209 -5.96 -4.51 16.34
N VAL A 210 -4.92 -3.76 15.98
CA VAL A 210 -3.64 -4.33 15.54
C VAL A 210 -2.98 -5.04 16.72
N ALA A 211 -2.44 -6.24 16.48
CA ALA A 211 -1.82 -7.05 17.54
C ALA A 211 -0.62 -6.34 18.20
N ASP A 212 -0.54 -6.40 19.53
CA ASP A 212 0.49 -5.74 20.33
C ASP A 212 1.91 -6.24 20.00
N SER A 213 2.04 -7.49 19.52
CA SER A 213 3.30 -8.09 19.09
C SER A 213 3.79 -7.62 17.72
N SER A 214 2.96 -6.89 16.95
CA SER A 214 3.33 -6.45 15.60
C SER A 214 4.22 -5.20 15.62
N LEU A 215 5.15 -5.13 14.69
CA LEU A 215 6.01 -3.95 14.50
C LEU A 215 5.20 -2.67 14.20
N ALA A 216 4.07 -2.80 13.49
CA ALA A 216 3.17 -1.68 13.24
C ALA A 216 2.63 -1.06 14.53
N TYR A 217 2.25 -1.89 15.51
CA TYR A 217 1.80 -1.40 16.82
C TYR A 217 2.92 -0.66 17.57
N VAL A 218 4.14 -1.22 17.58
CA VAL A 218 5.30 -0.58 18.22
C VAL A 218 5.62 0.79 17.61
N LEU A 219 5.56 0.91 16.27
CA LEU A 219 5.76 2.18 15.57
C LEU A 219 4.66 3.21 15.92
N LEU A 220 3.39 2.78 15.95
CA LEU A 220 2.27 3.64 16.34
C LEU A 220 2.40 4.09 17.81
N GLN A 221 2.75 3.19 18.72
CA GLN A 221 2.94 3.48 20.14
C GLN A 221 4.10 4.47 20.37
N ARG A 222 5.20 4.31 19.64
CA ARG A 222 6.32 5.27 19.67
C ARG A 222 5.88 6.67 19.28
N ARG A 223 5.08 6.81 18.21
CA ARG A 223 4.57 8.11 17.74
C ARG A 223 3.51 8.70 18.67
N LEU A 224 2.70 7.87 19.30
CA LEU A 224 1.76 8.27 20.35
C LEU A 224 2.52 8.86 21.55
N GLY A 225 3.60 8.21 21.99
CA GLY A 225 4.46 8.69 23.08
C GLY A 225 5.09 10.06 22.79
N GLU A 226 5.54 10.30 21.56
CA GLU A 226 6.05 11.62 21.14
C GLU A 226 4.98 12.73 21.24
N ARG A 227 3.73 12.42 20.87
CA ARG A 227 2.63 13.37 20.99
C ARG A 227 2.35 13.68 22.46
N GLN A 228 2.28 12.64 23.31
CA GLN A 228 2.00 12.77 24.74
C GLN A 228 3.09 13.56 25.48
N GLY A 229 4.37 13.27 25.20
CA GLY A 229 5.51 13.96 25.81
C GLY A 229 5.54 15.46 25.51
N MET A 230 5.13 15.86 24.30
CA MET A 230 5.06 17.27 23.91
C MET A 230 3.87 18.00 24.56
N THR A 231 2.75 17.32 24.79
CA THR A 231 1.59 17.88 25.51
C THR A 231 1.78 17.92 27.03
N GLY A 232 2.56 16.98 27.60
CA GLY A 232 2.86 16.91 29.03
C GLY A 232 3.72 18.07 29.54
N SER A 233 4.63 18.61 28.70
CA SER A 233 5.45 19.79 29.05
C SER A 233 4.66 21.10 29.20
N GLN A 234 3.35 21.13 28.88
CA GLN A 234 2.49 22.31 29.06
C GLN A 234 1.43 22.15 30.18
N ALA A 235 1.40 21.02 30.90
CA ALA A 235 0.52 20.85 32.06
C ALA A 235 1.06 21.50 33.35
N MET A 236 2.16 22.27 33.26
CA MET A 236 2.78 23.02 34.37
C MET A 236 2.53 24.54 34.25
N LEU A 237 1.28 24.93 34.01
CA LEU A 237 0.79 26.27 34.34
C LEU A 237 -0.46 26.07 35.22
N PRO A 238 -0.41 26.40 36.52
CA PRO A 238 -1.59 26.33 37.37
C PRO A 238 -2.51 27.49 36.98
N ASP A 239 -3.60 27.19 36.28
CA ASP A 239 -4.67 28.17 36.11
C ASP A 239 -5.44 28.23 37.44
N VAL A 240 -5.18 29.31 38.18
CA VAL A 240 -5.84 29.62 39.44
C VAL A 240 -7.23 30.16 39.12
N SER A 241 -8.26 29.34 39.34
CA SER A 241 -9.53 29.82 39.89
C SER A 241 -10.42 28.64 40.36
N PRO A 242 -10.81 28.60 41.66
CA PRO A 242 -11.78 27.65 42.15
C PRO A 242 -13.16 28.31 42.17
N THR A 243 -14.10 27.83 41.35
CA THR A 243 -15.52 28.09 41.58
C THR A 243 -16.26 26.77 41.73
N LYS A 244 -16.71 26.53 42.96
CA LYS A 244 -17.65 25.47 43.35
C LYS A 244 -19.01 25.79 42.73
N GLY A 245 -19.68 24.81 42.14
CA GLY A 245 -21.11 24.93 41.85
C GLY A 245 -21.71 23.92 40.86
N SER A 246 -22.54 23.02 41.40
CA SER A 246 -23.60 22.23 40.76
C SER A 246 -23.23 20.98 39.96
N GLY A 247 -23.83 19.86 40.38
CA GLY A 247 -23.70 18.54 39.77
C GLY A 247 -24.50 18.43 38.48
N GLY A 248 -23.85 17.81 37.50
CA GLY A 248 -24.45 17.22 36.31
C GLY A 248 -23.67 15.94 35.97
N PRO A 249 -24.29 14.96 35.28
CA PRO A 249 -23.68 13.64 35.06
C PRO A 249 -22.38 13.74 34.25
N PRO A 250 -21.43 12.81 34.43
CA PRO A 250 -20.11 12.89 33.80
C PRO A 250 -20.21 12.70 32.29
N GLY A 251 -20.34 13.80 31.55
CA GLY A 251 -20.21 13.84 30.10
C GLY A 251 -18.79 13.43 29.68
N GLY A 252 -18.70 12.30 28.99
CA GLY A 252 -17.49 11.60 28.53
C GLY A 252 -16.29 12.47 28.12
N ARG A 253 -15.33 12.63 29.03
CA ARG A 253 -13.93 12.87 28.65
C ARG A 253 -13.39 11.60 27.99
N ARG A 254 -13.35 11.56 26.64
CA ARG A 254 -12.68 10.47 25.91
C ARG A 254 -11.17 10.49 26.23
N PRO A 255 -10.55 9.34 26.51
CA PRO A 255 -9.14 9.29 26.88
C PRO A 255 -8.26 9.66 25.68
N ALA A 256 -7.41 10.67 25.83
CA ALA A 256 -6.43 11.11 24.84
C ALA A 256 -5.30 10.08 24.55
N ASN A 257 -5.45 8.85 25.06
CA ASN A 257 -4.54 7.72 24.96
C ASN A 257 -4.86 6.75 23.81
N LYS A 258 -5.87 7.04 22.99
CA LYS A 258 -6.20 6.18 21.83
C LYS A 258 -5.39 6.61 20.60
N PHE A 259 -5.03 5.65 19.74
CA PHE A 259 -4.49 5.93 18.41
C PHE A 259 -5.50 6.71 17.58
N SER A 260 -5.01 7.70 16.84
CA SER A 260 -5.74 8.48 15.85
C SER A 260 -5.10 8.32 14.47
N LEU A 261 -5.81 8.75 13.42
CA LEU A 261 -5.26 8.75 12.06
C LEU A 261 -4.00 9.60 11.91
N PHE A 262 -3.75 10.53 12.83
CA PHE A 262 -2.55 11.35 12.81
C PHE A 262 -1.28 10.54 13.10
N GLU A 263 -1.32 9.62 14.08
CA GLU A 263 -0.18 8.73 14.32
C GLU A 263 0.08 7.82 13.10
N VAL A 264 -0.99 7.32 12.47
CA VAL A 264 -0.90 6.51 11.24
C VAL A 264 -0.28 7.31 10.09
N SER A 265 -0.71 8.56 9.87
CA SER A 265 -0.12 9.44 8.86
C SER A 265 1.38 9.59 9.07
N ARG A 266 1.82 9.83 10.31
CA ARG A 266 3.26 10.00 10.62
C ARG A 266 4.06 8.73 10.38
N VAL A 267 3.54 7.56 10.74
CA VAL A 267 4.20 6.29 10.44
C VAL A 267 4.30 6.10 8.93
N LEU A 268 3.26 6.42 8.17
CA LEU A 268 3.29 6.35 6.71
C LEU A 268 4.25 7.37 6.09
N GLU A 269 4.35 8.59 6.64
CA GLU A 269 5.35 9.58 6.23
C GLU A 269 6.78 9.06 6.44
N ASP A 270 7.04 8.38 7.55
CA ASP A 270 8.37 7.82 7.83
C ASP A 270 8.71 6.68 6.85
N LEU A 271 7.74 5.81 6.54
CA LEU A 271 7.91 4.66 5.64
C LEU A 271 7.96 5.08 4.17
N MET A 272 7.14 6.04 3.77
CA MET A 272 7.06 6.53 2.38
C MET A 272 8.09 7.61 2.09
N GLY A 273 8.64 8.27 3.11
CA GLY A 273 9.55 9.40 2.98
C GLY A 273 8.96 10.54 2.16
N ASP A 274 9.80 11.24 1.40
CA ASP A 274 9.41 12.43 0.60
C ASP A 274 8.74 12.09 -0.73
N VAL A 275 8.29 10.85 -0.88
CA VAL A 275 7.69 10.38 -2.13
C VAL A 275 6.29 10.95 -2.24
N CYS A 276 5.44 10.65 -1.25
CA CYS A 276 4.04 11.05 -1.19
C CYS A 276 3.82 12.30 -0.35
N GLN A 277 2.77 13.05 -0.68
CA GLN A 277 2.16 13.94 0.31
C GLN A 277 1.62 13.12 1.49
N PRO A 278 1.60 13.72 2.70
CA PRO A 278 1.17 13.02 3.90
C PRO A 278 -0.30 12.60 3.82
N PHE A 279 -0.55 11.32 4.10
CA PHE A 279 -1.87 10.72 4.03
C PHE A 279 -2.77 11.28 5.14
N TYR A 280 -4.08 11.34 4.92
CA TYR A 280 -5.06 11.75 5.94
C TYR A 280 -4.88 13.18 6.51
N HIS A 281 -4.02 14.04 5.95
CA HIS A 281 -3.92 15.45 6.35
C HIS A 281 -5.12 16.29 5.89
N SER A 282 -5.75 15.91 4.77
CA SER A 282 -6.97 16.53 4.26
C SER A 282 -8.15 16.43 5.24
N PRO A 283 -8.55 15.24 5.72
CA PRO A 283 -9.64 15.12 6.70
C PRO A 283 -9.31 15.73 8.07
N LEU A 284 -8.02 15.90 8.41
CA LEU A 284 -7.56 16.55 9.64
C LEU A 284 -7.39 18.09 9.50
N GLU A 285 -7.70 18.67 8.34
CA GLU A 285 -7.55 20.10 8.02
C GLU A 285 -6.12 20.64 8.22
N LEU A 286 -5.12 19.81 7.93
CA LEU A 286 -3.69 20.08 8.13
C LEU A 286 -2.95 20.54 6.87
N GLU A 287 -3.62 20.64 5.72
CA GLU A 287 -3.02 20.88 4.40
C GLU A 287 -2.14 22.16 4.34
N ASN A 288 -2.47 23.20 5.11
CA ASN A 288 -1.76 24.48 5.10
C ASN A 288 -0.65 24.61 6.17
N ILE A 289 -0.32 23.53 6.89
CA ILE A 289 0.58 23.60 8.04
C ILE A 289 1.92 22.95 7.73
N SER A 290 2.89 23.79 7.35
CA SER A 290 4.28 23.36 7.08
C SER A 290 5.04 22.87 8.33
N SER A 291 4.65 23.28 9.55
CA SER A 291 5.37 22.93 10.77
C SER A 291 4.72 21.77 11.52
N GLN A 292 5.47 20.67 11.70
CA GLN A 292 5.04 19.49 12.48
C GLN A 292 4.57 19.85 13.90
N ARG A 293 5.21 20.82 14.57
CA ARG A 293 4.79 21.30 15.91
C ARG A 293 3.42 22.00 15.87
N LYS A 294 3.12 22.76 14.81
CA LYS A 294 1.82 23.43 14.64
C LYS A 294 0.73 22.42 14.30
N ALA A 295 1.03 21.42 13.47
CA ALA A 295 0.12 20.34 13.13
C ALA A 295 -0.28 19.54 14.39
N LEU A 296 0.72 19.12 15.18
CA LEU A 296 0.52 18.40 16.43
C LEU A 296 -0.37 19.16 17.42
N ARG A 297 -0.20 20.50 17.53
CA ARG A 297 -1.02 21.36 18.40
C ARG A 297 -2.49 21.42 17.94
N ARG A 298 -2.73 21.55 16.63
CA ARG A 298 -4.11 21.56 16.10
C ARG A 298 -4.79 20.22 16.29
N VAL A 299 -4.10 19.13 15.97
CA VAL A 299 -4.62 17.77 16.19
C VAL A 299 -4.92 17.52 17.67
N SER A 300 -4.03 17.92 18.58
CA SER A 300 -4.26 17.76 20.02
C SER A 300 -5.45 18.57 20.53
N LYS A 301 -5.80 19.70 19.89
CA LYS A 301 -7.03 20.46 20.17
C LYS A 301 -8.26 19.77 19.59
N LEU A 302 -8.16 19.28 18.36
CA LEU A 302 -9.24 18.61 17.64
C LEU A 302 -9.62 17.29 18.31
N LEU A 303 -8.64 16.48 18.73
CA LEU A 303 -8.84 15.24 19.49
C LEU A 303 -9.42 15.47 20.90
N ARG A 304 -9.34 16.71 21.42
CA ARG A 304 -9.93 17.09 22.72
C ARG A 304 -11.39 17.55 22.57
N GLY A 305 -11.84 17.89 21.36
CA GLY A 305 -13.23 18.21 21.04
C GLY A 305 -13.95 17.05 20.35
N ASP A 306 -15.15 17.34 19.82
CA ASP A 306 -15.93 16.37 19.04
C ASP A 306 -15.21 16.07 17.72
N CYS A 307 -14.79 14.82 17.53
CA CYS A 307 -14.01 14.39 16.36
C CYS A 307 -14.92 14.21 15.13
N VAL A 308 -15.46 15.30 14.59
CA VAL A 308 -16.42 15.30 13.46
C VAL A 308 -15.87 14.60 12.20
N TYR A 309 -14.54 14.50 12.05
CA TYR A 309 -13.94 13.76 10.94
C TYR A 309 -14.17 12.25 11.01
N GLN A 310 -14.44 11.67 12.19
CA GLN A 310 -14.65 10.22 12.35
C GLN A 310 -15.88 9.72 11.58
N ASP A 311 -16.91 10.56 11.48
CA ASP A 311 -18.16 10.23 10.78
C ASP A 311 -18.06 10.48 9.26
N ARG A 312 -16.97 11.12 8.79
CA ARG A 312 -16.72 11.30 7.36
C ARG A 312 -16.30 9.98 6.73
N ARG A 313 -16.77 9.76 5.49
CA ARG A 313 -16.38 8.61 4.67
C ARG A 313 -14.93 8.75 4.21
N CYS A 314 -14.22 7.63 4.14
CA CYS A 314 -12.86 7.62 3.64
C CYS A 314 -12.85 7.83 2.11
N LEU A 315 -11.97 8.71 1.61
CA LEU A 315 -11.88 9.04 0.18
C LEU A 315 -11.45 7.84 -0.68
N PHE A 316 -10.53 7.02 -0.17
CA PHE A 316 -10.00 5.84 -0.87
C PHE A 316 -10.02 4.60 0.03
N PRO A 317 -11.20 3.99 0.27
CA PRO A 317 -11.38 2.92 1.26
C PRO A 317 -10.52 1.69 1.01
N TRP A 318 -10.48 1.20 -0.23
CA TRP A 318 -9.68 0.04 -0.62
C TRP A 318 -8.17 0.29 -0.45
N ALA A 319 -7.68 1.47 -0.82
CA ALA A 319 -6.28 1.83 -0.62
C ALA A 319 -5.92 1.93 0.87
N SER A 320 -6.80 2.49 1.70
CA SER A 320 -6.61 2.54 3.15
C SER A 320 -6.59 1.16 3.80
N LEU A 321 -7.49 0.25 3.40
CA LEU A 321 -7.51 -1.14 3.87
C LEU A 321 -6.29 -1.92 3.37
N PHE A 322 -5.87 -1.68 2.12
CA PHE A 322 -4.63 -2.23 1.58
C PHE A 322 -3.43 -1.83 2.43
N VAL A 323 -3.26 -0.54 2.73
CA VAL A 323 -2.18 -0.05 3.60
C VAL A 323 -2.25 -0.68 5.00
N TRP A 324 -3.46 -0.76 5.58
CA TRP A 324 -3.66 -1.42 6.88
C TRP A 324 -3.28 -2.92 6.88
N ALA A 325 -3.59 -3.65 5.81
CA ALA A 325 -3.22 -5.06 5.67
C ALA A 325 -1.71 -5.24 5.44
N VAL A 326 -1.11 -4.39 4.60
CA VAL A 326 0.33 -4.41 4.30
C VAL A 326 1.17 -4.10 5.54
N LEU A 327 0.77 -3.12 6.36
CA LEU A 327 1.46 -2.79 7.62
C LEU A 327 1.51 -3.97 8.60
N GLN A 328 0.51 -4.84 8.59
CA GLN A 328 0.43 -6.02 9.44
C GLN A 328 1.01 -7.29 8.80
N ASN A 329 1.55 -7.20 7.58
CA ASN A 329 2.09 -8.34 6.83
C ASN A 329 1.05 -9.46 6.54
N ARG A 330 -0.22 -9.09 6.34
CA ARG A 330 -1.32 -10.02 6.01
C ARG A 330 -1.36 -10.28 4.50
N LYS A 331 -0.73 -11.37 4.05
CA LYS A 331 -0.45 -11.64 2.62
C LYS A 331 -1.72 -11.70 1.77
N ASP A 332 -2.68 -12.57 2.12
CA ASP A 332 -3.85 -12.83 1.28
C ASP A 332 -4.86 -11.68 1.30
N MET A 333 -5.04 -11.05 2.46
CA MET A 333 -5.84 -9.83 2.60
C MET A 333 -5.27 -8.67 1.78
N ALA A 334 -3.95 -8.46 1.83
CA ALA A 334 -3.31 -7.39 1.07
C ALA A 334 -3.43 -7.62 -0.44
N VAL A 335 -3.31 -8.87 -0.93
CA VAL A 335 -3.52 -9.19 -2.35
C VAL A 335 -4.97 -8.91 -2.76
N PHE A 336 -5.95 -9.34 -1.96
CA PHE A 336 -7.36 -9.07 -2.27
C PHE A 336 -7.68 -7.56 -2.30
N PHE A 337 -7.21 -6.80 -1.30
CA PHE A 337 -7.42 -5.35 -1.30
C PHE A 337 -6.69 -4.65 -2.43
N TRP A 338 -5.56 -5.18 -2.89
CA TRP A 338 -4.86 -4.69 -4.06
C TRP A 338 -5.65 -4.96 -5.36
N GLU A 339 -6.26 -6.14 -5.51
CA GLU A 339 -7.12 -6.48 -6.66
C GLU A 339 -8.30 -5.50 -6.77
N MET A 340 -8.87 -5.12 -5.63
CA MET A 340 -10.01 -4.20 -5.56
C MET A 340 -9.60 -2.72 -5.56
N ALA A 341 -8.34 -2.41 -5.24
CA ALA A 341 -7.84 -1.04 -5.24
C ALA A 341 -7.63 -0.52 -6.67
N GLY A 342 -7.97 0.76 -6.87
CA GLY A 342 -7.60 1.47 -8.09
C GLY A 342 -6.07 1.60 -8.26
N GLU A 343 -5.65 1.92 -9.49
CA GLU A 343 -4.24 2.15 -9.85
C GLU A 343 -3.29 1.01 -9.45
N SER A 344 -3.55 -0.19 -9.96
CA SER A 344 -2.91 -1.45 -9.55
C SER A 344 -1.37 -1.41 -9.57
N VAL A 345 -0.74 -0.84 -10.61
CA VAL A 345 0.74 -0.77 -10.72
C VAL A 345 1.32 0.09 -9.59
N LEU A 346 0.76 1.28 -9.36
CA LEU A 346 1.27 2.19 -8.34
C LEU A 346 1.00 1.65 -6.93
N SER A 347 -0.19 1.10 -6.69
CA SER A 347 -0.56 0.49 -5.40
C SER A 347 0.36 -0.68 -5.05
N ALA A 348 0.71 -1.53 -6.02
CA ALA A 348 1.68 -2.61 -5.83
C ALA A 348 3.09 -2.07 -5.48
N LEU A 349 3.57 -1.04 -6.20
CA LEU A 349 4.87 -0.42 -5.90
C LEU A 349 4.89 0.25 -4.52
N SER A 350 3.79 0.87 -4.12
CA SER A 350 3.63 1.45 -2.77
C SER A 350 3.65 0.38 -1.69
N GLY A 351 2.96 -0.75 -1.88
CA GLY A 351 3.03 -1.90 -0.98
C GLY A 351 4.44 -2.48 -0.87
N CYS A 352 5.12 -2.63 -2.01
CA CYS A 352 6.52 -3.06 -2.09
C CYS A 352 7.45 -2.13 -1.29
N LYS A 353 7.27 -0.81 -1.43
CA LYS A 353 8.03 0.18 -0.67
C LYS A 353 7.83 0.03 0.84
N ILE A 354 6.57 0.03 1.27
CA ILE A 354 6.21 -0.06 2.70
C ILE A 354 6.84 -1.31 3.32
N LEU A 355 6.68 -2.47 2.68
CA LEU A 355 7.21 -3.74 3.19
C LEU A 355 8.74 -3.76 3.23
N ARG A 356 9.42 -3.16 2.26
CA ARG A 356 10.88 -3.08 2.25
C ARG A 356 11.41 -2.21 3.39
N GLU A 357 10.81 -1.05 3.64
CA GLU A 357 11.20 -0.21 4.77
C GLU A 357 10.86 -0.87 6.11
N LEU A 358 9.70 -1.51 6.24
CA LEU A 358 9.35 -2.29 7.44
C LEU A 358 10.37 -3.41 7.69
N SER A 359 10.77 -4.15 6.65
CA SER A 359 11.75 -5.25 6.77
C SER A 359 13.13 -4.78 7.25
N LYS A 360 13.47 -3.50 7.09
CA LYS A 360 14.72 -2.92 7.62
C LYS A 360 14.62 -2.61 9.10
N LEU A 361 13.43 -2.24 9.58
CA LEU A 361 13.14 -1.94 10.98
C LEU A 361 12.88 -3.21 11.81
N GLU A 362 12.50 -4.30 11.16
CA GLU A 362 12.21 -5.59 11.78
C GLU A 362 13.48 -6.30 12.27
N SER A 363 13.44 -6.73 13.54
CA SER A 363 14.52 -7.48 14.18
C SER A 363 14.36 -8.99 14.00
N GLU A 364 13.12 -9.49 14.00
CA GLU A 364 12.83 -10.91 13.84
C GLU A 364 13.10 -11.37 12.41
N THR A 365 13.85 -12.47 12.25
CA THR A 365 14.31 -12.93 10.94
C THR A 365 13.19 -13.51 10.08
N GLU A 366 12.27 -14.28 10.69
CA GLU A 366 11.17 -14.94 9.97
C GLU A 366 10.17 -13.94 9.42
N THR A 367 9.71 -12.99 10.26
CA THR A 367 8.79 -11.92 9.84
C THR A 367 9.44 -11.02 8.80
N LYS A 368 10.72 -10.71 8.94
CA LYS A 368 11.51 -9.97 7.95
C LYS A 368 11.61 -10.68 6.60
N LEU A 369 11.80 -12.01 6.59
CA LEU A 369 11.79 -12.79 5.36
C LEU A 369 10.40 -12.81 4.72
N ALA A 370 9.35 -13.00 5.52
CA ALA A 370 7.97 -12.95 5.04
C ALA A 370 7.60 -11.59 4.43
N MET A 371 8.02 -10.48 5.04
CA MET A 371 7.83 -9.13 4.49
C MET A 371 8.57 -8.93 3.16
N LYS A 372 9.81 -9.45 3.05
CA LYS A 372 10.60 -9.37 1.80
C LYS A 372 9.97 -10.20 0.68
N GLU A 373 9.48 -11.39 0.99
CA GLU A 373 8.78 -12.25 0.05
C GLU A 373 7.50 -11.57 -0.45
N LEU A 374 6.70 -11.00 0.45
CA LEU A 374 5.49 -10.25 0.08
C LEU A 374 5.83 -9.00 -0.75
N ALA A 375 6.91 -8.29 -0.42
CA ALA A 375 7.37 -7.15 -1.22
C ALA A 375 7.78 -7.57 -2.64
N GLN A 376 8.45 -8.72 -2.78
CA GLN A 376 8.81 -9.27 -4.09
C GLN A 376 7.57 -9.69 -4.88
N ARG A 377 6.57 -10.29 -4.21
CA ARG A 377 5.29 -10.64 -4.84
C ARG A 377 4.59 -9.41 -5.41
N PHE A 378 4.54 -8.30 -4.67
CA PHE A 378 3.99 -7.04 -5.19
C PHE A 378 4.81 -6.44 -6.33
N GLU A 379 6.14 -6.53 -6.30
CA GLU A 379 6.96 -6.09 -7.44
C GLU A 379 6.68 -6.90 -8.70
N ASN A 380 6.53 -8.23 -8.57
CA ASN A 380 6.16 -9.11 -9.69
C ASN A 380 4.76 -8.76 -10.22
N LEU A 381 3.77 -8.54 -9.35
CA LEU A 381 2.43 -8.12 -9.76
C LEU A 381 2.44 -6.77 -10.51
N ALA A 382 3.22 -5.80 -10.03
CA ALA A 382 3.39 -4.51 -10.71
C ALA A 382 4.01 -4.68 -12.11
N HIS A 383 5.03 -5.54 -12.21
CA HIS A 383 5.68 -5.88 -13.46
C HIS A 383 4.71 -6.54 -14.45
N ASP A 384 3.94 -7.53 -14.00
CA ASP A 384 3.06 -8.32 -14.87
C ASP A 384 1.87 -7.50 -15.39
N VAL A 385 1.24 -6.72 -14.51
CA VAL A 385 0.15 -5.81 -14.91
C VAL A 385 0.68 -4.77 -15.90
N PHE A 386 1.86 -4.19 -15.64
CA PHE A 386 2.47 -3.24 -16.57
C PHE A 386 2.82 -3.87 -17.91
N SER A 387 3.34 -5.11 -17.91
CA SER A 387 3.67 -5.84 -19.13
C SER A 387 2.44 -6.06 -20.01
N LYS A 388 1.30 -6.41 -19.41
CA LYS A 388 0.02 -6.52 -20.13
C LYS A 388 -0.47 -5.18 -20.68
N CYS A 389 -0.35 -4.09 -19.90
CA CYS A 389 -0.67 -2.75 -20.38
C CYS A 389 0.22 -2.33 -21.56
N TYR A 390 1.52 -2.63 -21.50
CA TYR A 390 2.49 -2.32 -22.55
C TYR A 390 2.23 -3.11 -23.83
N GLN A 391 1.91 -4.41 -23.71
CA GLN A 391 1.52 -5.27 -24.83
C GLN A 391 0.25 -4.76 -25.53
N SER A 392 -0.70 -4.18 -24.78
CA SER A 392 -1.92 -3.64 -25.34
C SER A 392 -1.70 -2.28 -26.03
N SER A 393 -0.98 -1.36 -25.39
CA SER A 393 -0.71 -0.03 -25.96
C SER A 393 0.53 0.60 -25.34
N GLU A 394 1.57 0.79 -26.17
CA GLU A 394 2.81 1.45 -25.75
C GLU A 394 2.55 2.89 -25.27
N SER A 395 1.84 3.71 -26.05
CA SER A 395 1.62 5.13 -25.74
C SER A 395 0.85 5.34 -24.44
N ARG A 396 -0.25 4.60 -24.22
CA ARG A 396 -1.05 4.71 -22.99
C ARG A 396 -0.29 4.17 -21.77
N SER A 397 0.52 3.13 -21.95
CA SER A 397 1.36 2.60 -20.86
C SER A 397 2.40 3.62 -20.38
N PHE A 398 2.96 4.44 -21.28
CA PHE A 398 3.86 5.52 -20.90
C PHE A 398 3.15 6.62 -20.10
N THR A 399 1.95 7.00 -20.51
CA THR A 399 1.11 7.94 -19.75
C THR A 399 0.86 7.42 -18.32
N LEU A 400 0.60 6.12 -18.16
CA LEU A 400 0.39 5.51 -16.85
C LEU A 400 1.61 5.63 -15.93
N LEU A 401 2.84 5.58 -16.46
CA LEU A 401 4.06 5.71 -15.67
C LEU A 401 4.32 7.13 -15.16
N ILE A 402 3.91 8.15 -15.92
CA ILE A 402 4.16 9.57 -15.63
C ILE A 402 2.99 10.28 -14.97
N ARG A 403 1.79 9.69 -14.98
CA ARG A 403 0.59 10.24 -14.35
C ARG A 403 0.81 10.44 -12.86
N LYS A 404 0.36 11.58 -12.33
CA LYS A 404 0.29 11.85 -10.90
C LYS A 404 -0.99 11.24 -10.33
N SER A 405 -0.83 10.38 -9.34
CA SER A 405 -1.95 9.72 -8.65
C SER A 405 -2.58 10.62 -7.59
N PRO A 406 -3.91 10.80 -7.55
CA PRO A 406 -4.59 11.43 -6.42
C PRO A 406 -4.64 10.53 -5.18
N VAL A 407 -4.61 9.20 -5.35
CA VAL A 407 -4.69 8.21 -4.25
C VAL A 407 -3.41 8.24 -3.42
N TRP A 408 -2.26 8.27 -4.10
CA TRP A 408 -0.93 8.21 -3.48
C TRP A 408 -0.25 9.58 -3.39
N GLY A 409 -1.01 10.63 -3.09
CA GLY A 409 -0.47 11.95 -2.73
C GLY A 409 0.31 12.65 -3.85
N GLY A 410 -0.14 12.53 -5.10
CA GLY A 410 0.42 13.19 -6.28
C GLY A 410 1.66 12.51 -6.87
N THR A 411 1.92 11.25 -6.51
CA THR A 411 3.13 10.53 -6.94
C THR A 411 3.00 9.86 -8.29
N THR A 412 4.14 9.65 -8.94
CA THR A 412 4.23 8.92 -10.22
C THR A 412 4.78 7.52 -9.96
N CYS A 413 4.44 6.58 -10.86
CA CYS A 413 4.94 5.20 -10.79
C CYS A 413 6.47 5.15 -10.81
N LEU A 414 7.11 6.00 -11.61
CA LEU A 414 8.58 6.08 -11.66
C LEU A 414 9.18 6.57 -10.34
N LYS A 415 8.62 7.62 -9.73
CA LYS A 415 9.11 8.14 -8.44
C LYS A 415 8.94 7.08 -7.34
N MET A 416 7.80 6.38 -7.35
CA MET A 416 7.53 5.32 -6.38
C MET A 416 8.46 4.13 -6.57
N GLY A 417 8.61 3.64 -7.80
CA GLY A 417 9.50 2.53 -8.13
C GLY A 417 10.95 2.81 -7.73
N MET A 418 11.46 4.03 -8.02
CA MET A 418 12.82 4.43 -7.62
C MET A 418 12.98 4.39 -6.10
N ALA A 419 11.99 4.92 -5.39
CA ALA A 419 12.04 4.99 -3.94
C ALA A 419 11.80 3.64 -3.26
N ALA A 420 11.22 2.67 -3.95
CA ALA A 420 11.08 1.28 -3.51
C ALA A 420 12.32 0.44 -3.83
N ASP A 421 13.28 0.92 -4.63
CA ASP A 421 14.37 0.13 -5.26
C ASP A 421 13.83 -1.06 -6.07
N ALA A 422 12.74 -0.86 -6.83
CA ALA A 422 12.06 -1.90 -7.61
C ALA A 422 12.82 -2.25 -8.91
N ARG A 423 13.92 -2.98 -8.78
CA ARG A 423 14.84 -3.31 -9.88
C ARG A 423 14.21 -4.18 -10.98
N LEU A 424 13.38 -5.14 -10.62
CA LEU A 424 12.69 -5.99 -11.60
C LEU A 424 11.74 -5.13 -12.44
N PHE A 425 10.98 -4.24 -11.78
CA PHE A 425 10.11 -3.31 -12.48
C PHE A 425 10.87 -2.39 -13.44
N PHE A 426 12.01 -1.81 -13.02
CA PHE A 426 12.83 -0.99 -13.91
C PHE A 426 13.49 -1.76 -15.04
N SER A 427 13.76 -3.05 -14.86
CA SER A 427 14.38 -3.87 -15.91
C SER A 427 13.43 -4.16 -17.08
N HIS A 428 12.12 -3.92 -16.91
CA HIS A 428 11.13 -4.12 -17.97
C HIS A 428 11.40 -3.23 -19.19
N ASP A 429 11.34 -3.82 -20.39
CA ASP A 429 11.66 -3.15 -21.65
C ASP A 429 10.83 -1.88 -21.88
N GLY A 430 9.54 -1.88 -21.52
CA GLY A 430 8.68 -0.70 -21.62
C GLY A 430 9.13 0.47 -20.73
N VAL A 431 9.61 0.19 -19.51
CA VAL A 431 10.11 1.25 -18.60
C VAL A 431 11.45 1.79 -19.13
N GLN A 432 12.32 0.91 -19.63
CA GLN A 432 13.58 1.30 -20.27
C GLN A 432 13.36 2.07 -21.60
N SER A 433 12.33 1.73 -22.37
CA SER A 433 11.89 2.46 -23.56
C SER A 433 11.48 3.88 -23.17
N LEU A 434 10.64 4.05 -22.13
CA LEU A 434 10.26 5.37 -21.64
C LEU A 434 11.46 6.17 -21.11
N LEU A 435 12.34 5.57 -20.30
CA LEU A 435 13.55 6.24 -19.81
C LEU A 435 14.47 6.66 -20.96
N SER A 436 14.60 5.82 -21.99
CA SER A 436 15.32 6.17 -23.21
C SER A 436 14.64 7.32 -23.96
N GLN A 437 13.32 7.36 -24.01
CA GLN A 437 12.59 8.49 -24.60
C GLN A 437 12.80 9.77 -23.80
N ILE A 438 12.80 9.71 -22.47
CA ILE A 438 13.11 10.85 -21.61
C ILE A 438 14.55 11.32 -21.86
N TRP A 439 15.50 10.39 -22.01
CA TRP A 439 16.91 10.68 -22.28
C TRP A 439 17.15 11.40 -23.61
N TRP A 440 16.52 10.91 -24.68
CA TRP A 440 16.64 11.49 -26.03
C TRP A 440 15.76 12.74 -26.22
N GLY A 441 14.75 12.94 -25.36
CA GLY A 441 13.82 14.06 -25.45
C GLY A 441 13.05 14.06 -26.77
N ASP A 442 13.08 15.18 -27.48
CA ASP A 442 12.40 15.37 -28.77
C ASP A 442 13.21 14.81 -29.96
N MET A 443 14.41 14.26 -29.74
CA MET A 443 15.23 13.63 -30.77
C MET A 443 14.91 12.14 -30.94
N LYS A 444 15.01 11.62 -32.17
CA LYS A 444 14.83 10.18 -32.41
C LYS A 444 16.01 9.37 -31.85
N ARG A 445 15.72 8.17 -31.33
CA ARG A 445 16.71 7.26 -30.73
C ARG A 445 17.81 6.77 -31.69
N SER A 446 17.61 6.89 -33.01
CA SER A 446 18.52 6.40 -34.04
C SER A 446 19.66 7.35 -34.37
N THR A 447 19.77 8.51 -33.72
CA THR A 447 20.86 9.47 -33.96
C THR A 447 22.15 8.99 -33.33
N GLU A 448 23.18 8.80 -34.15
CA GLU A 448 24.50 8.36 -33.70
C GLU A 448 25.24 9.48 -32.96
N VAL A 449 26.04 9.13 -31.95
CA VAL A 449 26.73 10.08 -31.06
C VAL A 449 27.68 11.01 -31.82
N TRP A 450 28.35 10.54 -32.89
CA TRP A 450 29.26 11.38 -33.67
C TRP A 450 28.53 12.53 -34.40
N LYS A 451 27.27 12.31 -34.82
CA LYS A 451 26.43 13.36 -35.41
C LYS A 451 26.13 14.44 -34.38
N LEU A 452 25.89 14.05 -33.12
CA LEU A 452 25.68 14.99 -32.01
C LEU A 452 26.93 15.80 -31.71
N LEU A 453 28.10 15.15 -31.64
CA LEU A 453 29.39 15.81 -31.45
C LEU A 453 29.64 16.85 -32.55
N LEU A 454 29.42 16.48 -33.81
CA LEU A 454 29.60 17.37 -34.95
C LEU A 454 28.65 18.58 -34.86
N THR A 455 27.38 18.37 -34.50
CA THR A 455 26.41 19.45 -34.33
C THR A 455 26.65 20.32 -33.09
N PHE A 456 27.29 19.79 -32.06
CA PHE A 456 27.69 20.55 -30.88
C PHE A 456 28.75 21.60 -31.23
N PHE A 457 29.77 21.22 -32.00
CA PHE A 457 30.82 22.15 -32.47
C PHE A 457 30.36 23.06 -33.61
N CYS A 458 29.37 22.62 -34.40
CA CYS A 458 28.84 23.38 -35.53
C CYS A 458 27.30 23.47 -35.44
N PRO A 459 26.75 24.43 -34.67
CA PRO A 459 25.30 24.57 -34.46
C PRO A 459 24.50 24.83 -35.75
N VAL A 460 25.15 25.31 -36.82
CA VAL A 460 24.52 25.51 -38.14
C VAL A 460 24.03 24.18 -38.74
N LEU A 461 24.69 23.06 -38.41
CA LEU A 461 24.32 21.72 -38.90
C LEU A 461 23.01 21.20 -38.30
N MET A 462 22.52 21.78 -37.20
CA MET A 462 21.23 21.40 -36.60
C MET A 462 20.02 21.68 -37.51
N TYR A 463 20.17 22.61 -38.47
CA TYR A 463 19.10 22.94 -39.41
C TYR A 463 19.08 22.02 -40.64
N THR A 464 20.10 21.18 -40.81
CA THR A 464 20.17 20.17 -41.88
C THR A 464 19.41 18.90 -41.49
N GLN A 465 19.13 18.01 -42.46
CA GLN A 465 18.48 16.70 -42.22
C GLN A 465 19.37 15.67 -41.49
N LEU A 466 20.51 16.08 -40.90
CA LEU A 466 21.42 15.19 -40.17
C LEU A 466 20.79 14.61 -38.90
N ILE A 467 19.91 15.37 -38.23
CA ILE A 467 19.23 14.98 -37.00
C ILE A 467 17.74 14.81 -37.31
N SER A 468 17.22 13.60 -37.10
CA SER A 468 15.79 13.35 -37.17
C SER A 468 15.16 13.71 -35.83
N PHE A 469 14.34 14.74 -35.84
CA PHE A 469 13.48 15.11 -34.70
C PHE A 469 12.20 14.30 -34.77
N ARG A 470 11.62 13.97 -33.60
CA ARG A 470 10.31 13.34 -33.53
C ARG A 470 9.27 14.36 -33.99
N GLU A 471 8.44 13.99 -34.96
CA GLU A 471 7.26 14.77 -35.30
C GLU A 471 6.33 14.74 -34.09
N LEU A 472 5.85 15.91 -33.67
CA LEU A 472 4.73 15.99 -32.75
C LEU A 472 3.59 15.23 -33.44
N GLU A 473 3.19 14.09 -32.88
CA GLU A 473 1.93 13.47 -33.27
C GLU A 473 0.85 14.54 -33.07
N GLU A 474 0.34 15.08 -34.18
CA GLU A 474 -0.80 15.97 -34.13
C GLU A 474 -1.96 15.20 -33.47
N PRO A 475 -2.64 15.75 -32.46
CA PRO A 475 -3.93 15.23 -32.02
C PRO A 475 -4.95 15.54 -33.13
N GLY A 476 -4.99 14.73 -34.19
CA GLY A 476 -5.75 15.10 -35.39
C GLY A 476 -5.80 14.12 -36.56
N LYS A 477 -5.32 12.88 -36.45
CA LYS A 477 -5.73 11.82 -37.39
C LYS A 477 -6.65 10.84 -36.66
N PRO A 478 -7.97 10.84 -36.93
CA PRO A 478 -8.79 9.72 -36.53
C PRO A 478 -8.35 8.50 -37.34
N ASP A 479 -7.81 7.49 -36.67
CA ASP A 479 -7.83 6.15 -37.23
C ASP A 479 -9.30 5.75 -37.38
N GLU A 480 -9.76 5.62 -38.62
CA GLU A 480 -11.08 5.12 -38.99
C GLU A 480 -11.19 3.61 -38.70
N VAL A 481 -11.08 3.16 -37.44
CA VAL A 481 -11.71 1.91 -37.00
C VAL A 481 -12.03 1.99 -35.50
N ALA A 482 -13.27 1.64 -35.17
CA ALA A 482 -13.86 1.39 -33.83
C ALA A 482 -14.75 2.51 -33.28
N GLN A 483 -15.93 2.61 -33.90
CA GLN A 483 -17.12 3.25 -33.34
C GLN A 483 -17.78 2.27 -32.37
N GLY A 484 -17.72 2.58 -31.07
CA GLY A 484 -18.38 1.80 -30.00
C GLY A 484 -18.29 2.53 -28.65
N ARG A 485 -19.38 3.22 -28.29
CA ARG A 485 -19.83 3.72 -26.97
C ARG A 485 -19.25 2.94 -25.77
N ASP A 486 -18.84 3.53 -24.63
CA ASP A 486 -19.57 4.48 -23.77
C ASP A 486 -18.66 5.34 -22.84
N ASN A 487 -19.31 6.35 -22.27
CA ASN A 487 -18.87 7.45 -21.40
C ASN A 487 -18.01 7.08 -20.17
N ASP A 488 -16.88 7.78 -20.01
CA ASP A 488 -16.49 8.44 -18.74
C ASP A 488 -15.27 9.37 -18.96
N SER A 489 -15.53 10.57 -19.47
CA SER A 489 -14.50 11.59 -19.69
C SER A 489 -14.30 12.44 -18.44
N LEU A 490 -13.58 11.91 -17.47
CA LEU A 490 -12.86 12.69 -16.45
C LEU A 490 -11.35 12.42 -16.60
N TYR A 491 -10.83 12.69 -17.80
CA TYR A 491 -9.43 12.46 -18.12
C TYR A 491 -8.64 13.75 -17.89
N GLY A 492 -7.85 13.76 -16.82
CA GLY A 492 -6.87 14.81 -16.54
C GLY A 492 -5.86 14.96 -17.68
N GLU A 493 -5.35 16.18 -17.84
CA GLU A 493 -4.41 16.60 -18.88
C GLU A 493 -3.26 15.60 -19.09
N THR A 494 -3.14 15.12 -20.32
CA THR A 494 -2.06 14.26 -20.77
C THR A 494 -0.94 15.13 -21.35
N ILE A 495 0.22 15.10 -20.69
CA ILE A 495 1.36 15.97 -21.00
C ILE A 495 2.29 15.27 -22.00
N PHE A 496 2.37 15.80 -23.22
CA PHE A 496 3.35 15.42 -24.25
C PHE A 496 4.33 16.58 -24.53
N SER A 497 5.02 17.09 -23.51
CA SER A 497 6.23 17.91 -23.72
C SER A 497 7.03 18.14 -22.43
N PHE A 498 8.37 18.09 -22.53
CA PHE A 498 9.29 18.49 -21.46
C PHE A 498 9.13 19.98 -21.06
N SER A 499 8.48 20.78 -21.92
CA SER A 499 8.25 22.21 -21.69
C SER A 499 7.18 22.47 -20.62
N ASP A 500 6.20 21.58 -20.47
CA ASP A 500 5.09 21.76 -19.53
C ASP A 500 5.42 21.27 -18.11
N ILE A 501 6.44 20.40 -17.98
CA ILE A 501 6.96 19.94 -16.68
C ILE A 501 7.62 21.09 -15.90
N LYS A 502 8.27 22.04 -16.60
CA LYS A 502 8.96 23.18 -15.98
C LYS A 502 8.01 24.31 -15.55
N HIS A 503 6.85 24.45 -16.20
CA HIS A 503 5.88 25.51 -15.89
C HIS A 503 5.02 25.20 -14.65
N ILE A 504 4.87 23.92 -14.27
CA ILE A 504 4.04 23.52 -13.13
C ILE A 504 4.77 23.70 -11.78
N GLU A 505 6.11 23.72 -11.75
CA GLU A 505 6.88 23.97 -10.52
C GLU A 505 6.61 25.37 -9.90
N HIS A 506 6.12 26.33 -10.70
CA HIS A 506 5.86 27.70 -10.26
C HIS A 506 4.43 27.97 -9.74
N HIS A 507 3.47 27.05 -9.91
CA HIS A 507 2.08 27.23 -9.45
C HIS A 507 1.73 26.28 -8.30
N THR A 508 2.16 26.63 -7.10
CA THR A 508 1.64 26.04 -5.85
C THR A 508 1.10 27.15 -4.96
N GLN A 509 -0.18 27.54 -5.09
CA GLN A 509 -0.90 28.31 -4.06
C GLN A 509 -2.40 27.97 -4.05
N GLY A 510 -2.84 27.34 -2.95
CA GLY A 510 -4.08 27.55 -2.19
C GLY A 510 -5.47 27.45 -2.86
N PRO A 511 -6.45 26.74 -2.26
CA PRO A 511 -7.83 26.69 -2.74
C PRO A 511 -8.64 27.88 -2.23
N ASN A 512 -9.30 28.62 -3.12
CA ASN A 512 -10.58 29.30 -2.89
C ASN A 512 -11.16 29.78 -4.22
N SER A 513 -12.29 29.21 -4.62
CA SER A 513 -13.07 29.53 -5.83
C SER A 513 -13.65 30.96 -5.78
N PRO A 514 -14.05 31.56 -6.91
CA PRO A 514 -15.38 31.23 -7.45
C PRO A 514 -15.45 31.05 -8.97
N ARG A 515 -16.45 30.26 -9.34
CA ARG A 515 -16.98 29.97 -10.68
C ARG A 515 -16.93 31.17 -11.63
N TYR A 516 -16.41 30.96 -12.84
CA TYR A 516 -16.77 31.76 -14.01
C TYR A 516 -17.16 30.87 -15.21
N HIS A 517 -18.13 31.41 -15.93
CA HIS A 517 -18.95 30.80 -16.95
C HIS A 517 -18.20 30.33 -18.20
N LEU A 518 -18.75 29.26 -18.76
CA LEU A 518 -18.56 28.71 -20.09
C LEU A 518 -18.69 29.78 -21.19
N LYS A 519 -17.61 30.06 -21.93
CA LYS A 519 -17.69 30.51 -23.34
C LYS A 519 -16.44 30.07 -24.08
N GLY A 520 -16.65 29.25 -25.11
CA GLY A 520 -15.59 28.56 -25.84
C GLY A 520 -14.76 29.48 -26.73
N THR A 521 -13.47 29.15 -26.78
CA THR A 521 -12.54 29.35 -27.90
C THR A 521 -11.37 28.38 -27.67
N PRO A 522 -10.93 27.60 -28.67
CA PRO A 522 -9.76 26.76 -28.52
C PRO A 522 -8.51 27.64 -28.61
N ASP A 523 -7.89 27.96 -27.48
CA ASP A 523 -6.60 28.66 -27.47
C ASP A 523 -5.51 27.72 -28.00
N THR A 524 -5.30 27.81 -29.31
CA THR A 524 -4.15 27.22 -29.98
C THR A 524 -2.96 28.13 -29.68
N LEU A 525 -2.01 27.69 -28.85
CA LEU A 525 -0.79 28.45 -28.59
C LEU A 525 -0.07 28.79 -29.92
N PRO A 526 0.47 30.02 -30.07
CA PRO A 526 1.07 30.44 -31.33
C PRO A 526 2.30 29.59 -31.67
N LYS A 527 2.30 29.01 -32.89
CA LYS A 527 3.43 28.28 -33.46
C LYS A 527 4.67 29.18 -33.45
N ARG A 528 5.64 28.85 -32.58
CA ARG A 528 6.95 29.53 -32.53
C ARG A 528 7.72 29.30 -33.84
N PRO A 529 8.58 30.24 -34.28
CA PRO A 529 9.35 30.07 -35.51
C PRO A 529 10.19 28.80 -35.46
N PHE A 530 10.17 28.05 -36.56
CA PHE A 530 10.81 26.73 -36.74
C PHE A 530 12.26 26.68 -36.25
N VAL A 531 13.02 27.76 -36.48
CA VAL A 531 14.42 27.92 -36.09
C VAL A 531 14.60 27.90 -34.57
N VAL A 532 13.77 28.67 -33.85
CA VAL A 532 13.82 28.76 -32.38
C VAL A 532 13.30 27.48 -31.72
N SER A 533 12.36 26.79 -32.37
CA SER A 533 11.88 25.49 -31.92
C SER A 533 12.99 24.44 -31.98
N ARG A 534 13.69 24.31 -33.11
CA ARG A 534 14.79 23.33 -33.27
C ARG A 534 15.97 23.62 -32.37
N TRP A 535 16.35 24.90 -32.21
CA TRP A 535 17.39 25.29 -31.27
C TRP A 535 17.05 24.86 -29.84
N ARG A 536 15.80 25.10 -29.40
CA ARG A 536 15.34 24.66 -28.08
C ARG A 536 15.33 23.14 -27.96
N GLN A 537 14.77 22.43 -28.94
CA GLN A 537 14.66 20.97 -28.93
C GLN A 537 16.03 20.28 -28.82
N PHE A 538 17.06 20.81 -29.50
CA PHE A 538 18.41 20.27 -29.41
C PHE A 538 19.06 20.58 -28.06
N TRP A 539 19.12 21.85 -27.64
CA TRP A 539 19.86 22.24 -26.44
C TRP A 539 19.18 21.88 -25.11
N PHE A 540 17.86 21.67 -25.11
CA PHE A 540 17.13 21.20 -23.92
C PHE A 540 17.05 19.67 -23.81
N ALA A 541 17.52 18.93 -24.81
CA ALA A 541 17.58 17.48 -24.74
C ALA A 541 18.61 17.03 -23.66
N PRO A 542 18.28 16.10 -22.76
CA PRO A 542 19.23 15.64 -21.73
C PRO A 542 20.52 15.06 -22.31
N VAL A 543 20.42 14.33 -23.43
CA VAL A 543 21.59 13.74 -24.11
C VAL A 543 22.61 14.79 -24.60
N THR A 544 22.15 15.92 -25.12
CA THR A 544 23.04 16.98 -25.63
C THR A 544 23.65 17.76 -24.47
N SER A 545 22.87 18.03 -23.41
CA SER A 545 23.39 18.62 -22.17
C SER A 545 24.44 17.71 -21.52
N PHE A 546 24.20 16.40 -21.46
CA PHE A 546 25.16 15.44 -20.92
C PHE A 546 26.44 15.41 -21.76
N LEU A 547 26.32 15.25 -23.09
CA LEU A 547 27.47 15.21 -23.98
C LEU A 547 28.29 16.50 -23.92
N GLY A 548 27.61 17.66 -23.85
CA GLY A 548 28.23 18.95 -23.65
C GLY A 548 29.00 19.02 -22.33
N ASN A 549 28.41 18.57 -21.23
CA ASN A 549 29.09 18.50 -19.94
C ASN A 549 30.33 17.60 -19.99
N VAL A 550 30.25 16.43 -20.64
CA VAL A 550 31.41 15.53 -20.81
C VAL A 550 32.54 16.22 -21.58
N LEU A 551 32.23 16.82 -22.74
CA LEU A 551 33.22 17.52 -23.55
C LEU A 551 33.87 18.68 -22.82
N MET A 552 33.06 19.52 -22.17
CA MET A 552 33.53 20.68 -21.41
C MET A 552 34.37 20.25 -20.21
N TYR A 553 34.04 19.12 -19.57
CA TYR A 553 34.83 18.56 -18.48
C TYR A 553 36.20 18.02 -18.95
N PHE A 554 36.27 17.36 -20.11
CA PHE A 554 37.56 16.99 -20.71
C PHE A 554 38.42 18.22 -21.03
N LEU A 555 37.81 19.28 -21.57
CA LEU A 555 38.52 20.54 -21.83
C LEU A 555 39.03 21.18 -20.53
N PHE A 556 38.23 21.14 -19.46
CA PHE A 556 38.66 21.58 -18.13
C PHE A 556 39.87 20.79 -17.62
N LEU A 557 39.87 19.47 -17.71
CA LEU A 557 41.01 18.64 -17.29
C LEU A 557 42.26 18.92 -18.13
N LEU A 558 42.11 19.10 -19.45
CA LEU A 558 43.21 19.47 -20.33
C LEU A 558 43.78 20.86 -19.98
N LEU A 559 42.91 21.83 -19.71
CA LEU A 559 43.31 23.16 -19.25
C LEU A 559 44.03 23.09 -17.90
N PHE A 560 43.51 22.29 -16.95
CA PHE A 560 44.12 22.11 -15.64
C PHE A 560 45.51 21.45 -15.76
N ALA A 561 45.65 20.40 -16.56
CA ALA A 561 46.93 19.77 -16.85
C ALA A 561 47.91 20.74 -17.54
N TYR A 562 47.45 21.54 -18.51
CA TYR A 562 48.25 22.56 -19.18
C TYR A 562 48.77 23.62 -18.19
N VAL A 563 47.90 24.12 -17.31
CA VAL A 563 48.26 25.09 -16.26
C VAL A 563 49.28 24.50 -15.28
N LEU A 564 49.11 23.24 -14.85
CA LEU A 564 50.04 22.59 -13.92
C LEU A 564 51.42 22.28 -14.53
N LEU A 565 51.46 21.89 -15.81
CA LEU A 565 52.69 21.44 -16.47
C LEU A 565 53.47 22.58 -17.15
N VAL A 566 52.78 23.54 -17.76
CA VAL A 566 53.39 24.56 -18.65
C VAL A 566 53.39 25.95 -18.03
N ASP A 567 52.25 26.39 -17.49
CA ASP A 567 52.03 27.79 -17.12
C ASP A 567 52.07 28.08 -15.60
N PHE A 568 52.59 27.14 -14.79
CA PHE A 568 52.71 27.28 -13.34
C PHE A 568 53.81 28.30 -12.95
N LYS A 569 53.50 29.58 -13.10
CA LYS A 569 54.41 30.71 -12.84
C LYS A 569 54.46 31.06 -11.34
N PRO A 570 55.64 31.43 -10.82
CA PRO A 570 55.83 31.77 -9.41
C PRO A 570 55.04 33.01 -8.99
N PRO A 571 54.72 33.16 -7.69
CA PRO A 571 53.93 34.27 -7.14
C PRO A 571 54.54 35.66 -7.45
N PRO A 572 53.74 36.75 -7.40
CA PRO A 572 54.03 38.05 -8.04
C PRO A 572 55.39 38.67 -7.66
N PRO A 573 56.01 39.45 -8.59
CA PRO A 573 55.39 40.60 -9.27
C PRO A 573 54.72 40.35 -10.63
N ARG A 574 54.84 39.15 -11.22
CA ARG A 574 54.01 38.76 -12.38
C ARG A 574 52.82 37.96 -11.85
N GLY A 575 51.61 38.53 -11.94
CA GLY A 575 50.37 37.90 -11.47
C GLY A 575 50.06 36.56 -12.16
N PRO A 576 48.95 35.90 -11.77
CA PRO A 576 48.55 34.63 -12.35
C PRO A 576 48.39 34.74 -13.88
N ALA A 577 48.77 33.68 -14.59
CA ALA A 577 48.60 33.64 -16.04
C ALA A 577 47.11 33.72 -16.42
N PHE A 578 46.80 34.25 -17.60
CA PHE A 578 45.41 34.31 -18.05
C PHE A 578 44.73 32.93 -18.05
N ALA A 579 45.47 31.87 -18.40
CA ALA A 579 45.00 30.48 -18.33
C ALA A 579 44.67 30.03 -16.89
N GLU A 580 45.43 30.46 -15.88
CA GLU A 580 45.14 30.19 -14.47
C GLU A 580 43.86 30.91 -14.02
N CYS A 581 43.66 32.17 -14.44
CA CYS A 581 42.43 32.90 -14.15
C CYS A 581 41.20 32.22 -14.77
N VAL A 582 41.31 31.70 -15.99
CA VAL A 582 40.24 30.92 -16.63
C VAL A 582 39.96 29.64 -15.86
N LEU A 583 40.98 28.93 -15.38
CA LEU A 583 40.83 27.74 -14.55
C LEU A 583 40.09 28.05 -13.23
N TYR A 584 40.45 29.15 -12.56
CA TYR A 584 39.80 29.55 -11.30
C TYR A 584 38.33 29.91 -11.51
N PHE A 585 38.03 30.63 -12.59
CA PHE A 585 36.66 30.92 -12.97
C PHE A 585 35.88 29.63 -13.26
N TRP A 586 36.50 28.65 -13.91
CA TRP A 586 35.86 27.37 -14.19
C TRP A 586 35.53 26.60 -12.92
N VAL A 587 36.47 26.47 -11.98
CA VAL A 587 36.19 25.81 -10.70
C VAL A 587 35.12 26.56 -9.90
N PHE A 588 35.11 27.89 -9.96
CA PHE A 588 34.03 28.68 -9.38
C PHE A 588 32.66 28.32 -9.98
N THR A 589 32.55 28.13 -11.31
CA THR A 589 31.29 27.67 -11.92
C THR A 589 30.86 26.27 -11.46
N ILE A 590 31.81 25.35 -11.24
CA ILE A 590 31.53 24.02 -10.67
C ILE A 590 30.98 24.16 -9.23
N VAL A 591 31.61 25.01 -8.40
CA VAL A 591 31.13 25.30 -7.04
C VAL A 591 29.71 25.89 -7.07
N CYS A 592 29.42 26.80 -8.02
CA CYS A 592 28.07 27.34 -8.18
C CYS A 592 27.04 26.29 -8.59
N GLU A 593 27.39 25.34 -9.46
CA GLU A 593 26.52 24.22 -9.82
C GLU A 593 26.27 23.29 -8.63
N GLU A 594 27.29 23.01 -7.83
CA GLU A 594 27.19 22.22 -6.60
C GLU A 594 26.26 22.89 -5.57
N ILE A 595 26.39 24.22 -5.44
CA ILE A 595 25.48 25.06 -4.65
C ILE A 595 24.06 25.01 -5.24
N ARG A 596 23.90 25.12 -6.56
CA ARG A 596 22.58 25.04 -7.20
C ARG A 596 21.90 23.71 -6.90
N GLU A 597 22.62 22.59 -6.99
CA GLU A 597 22.11 21.25 -6.70
C GLU A 597 21.73 21.07 -5.22
N THR A 598 22.54 21.61 -4.31
CA THR A 598 22.25 21.63 -2.87
C THR A 598 21.15 22.61 -2.47
N PHE A 599 20.68 23.51 -3.36
CA PHE A 599 19.57 24.45 -3.07
C PHE A 599 18.26 24.19 -3.84
N LEU A 600 18.27 23.67 -5.09
CA LEU A 600 17.04 23.49 -5.90
C LEU A 600 16.29 22.15 -5.74
N VAL A 601 16.98 21.06 -5.44
CA VAL A 601 16.38 19.74 -5.15
C VAL A 601 15.60 19.71 -3.80
N GLY A 602 14.35 20.14 -3.82
CA GLY A 602 13.30 19.76 -2.85
C GLY A 602 13.07 20.68 -1.63
N SER A 603 11.82 20.66 -1.13
CA SER A 603 11.28 21.47 -0.01
C SER A 603 11.78 21.10 1.40
N MET A 604 12.88 20.34 1.52
CA MET A 604 13.30 19.78 2.82
C MET A 604 14.03 20.78 3.72
N MET A 605 14.00 20.52 5.04
CA MET A 605 14.78 21.28 6.02
C MET A 605 16.29 21.10 5.75
N TRP A 606 17.03 22.21 5.62
CA TRP A 606 18.43 22.26 5.18
C TRP A 606 19.37 21.22 5.82
N ARG A 607 19.20 20.91 7.10
CA ARG A 607 20.06 19.93 7.81
C ARG A 607 19.91 18.50 7.31
N GLN A 608 18.69 18.07 7.00
CA GLN A 608 18.44 16.72 6.49
C GLN A 608 18.94 16.60 5.05
N ARG A 609 18.83 17.69 4.29
CA ARG A 609 19.35 17.79 2.93
C ARG A 609 20.87 17.66 2.88
N MET A 610 21.59 18.44 3.68
CA MET A 610 23.05 18.33 3.77
C MET A 610 23.49 16.94 4.24
N ARG A 611 22.73 16.31 5.16
CA ARG A 611 23.02 14.93 5.58
C ARG A 611 22.88 13.93 4.44
N LYS A 612 21.80 14.00 3.64
CA LYS A 612 21.61 13.14 2.46
C LYS A 612 22.68 13.41 1.40
N TYR A 613 23.00 14.68 1.14
CA TYR A 613 24.02 15.10 0.19
C TYR A 613 25.40 14.53 0.54
N ILE A 614 25.81 14.68 1.80
CA ILE A 614 27.08 14.17 2.33
C ILE A 614 27.08 12.64 2.39
N GLN A 615 25.93 11.96 2.32
CA GLN A 615 25.89 10.50 2.36
C GLN A 615 26.34 9.87 1.04
N ASP A 616 26.16 10.57 -0.09
CA ASP A 616 26.61 10.09 -1.39
C ASP A 616 28.15 10.09 -1.46
N VAL A 617 28.71 9.00 -1.98
CA VAL A 617 30.17 8.83 -2.10
C VAL A 617 30.74 9.77 -3.15
N TRP A 618 29.98 10.02 -4.22
CA TRP A 618 30.43 10.90 -5.31
C TRP A 618 30.48 12.35 -4.86
N ASN A 619 29.42 12.84 -4.21
CA ASN A 619 29.38 14.20 -3.65
C ASN A 619 30.47 14.44 -2.59
N LYS A 620 30.87 13.41 -1.83
CA LYS A 620 32.03 13.52 -0.92
C LYS A 620 33.33 13.72 -1.71
N CYS A 621 33.50 13.03 -2.83
CA CYS A 621 34.67 13.16 -3.69
C CYS A 621 34.77 14.58 -4.27
N ASP A 622 33.65 15.12 -4.73
CA ASP A 622 33.56 16.46 -5.33
C ASP A 622 33.80 17.56 -4.29
N LEU A 623 33.21 17.43 -3.10
CA LEU A 623 33.51 18.32 -1.98
C LEU A 623 34.99 18.26 -1.57
N THR A 624 35.60 17.06 -1.58
CA THR A 624 37.02 16.89 -1.27
C THR A 624 37.91 17.57 -2.32
N ALA A 625 37.57 17.45 -3.60
CA ALA A 625 38.27 18.14 -4.69
C ALA A 625 38.19 19.66 -4.51
N ILE A 626 36.99 20.21 -4.27
CA ILE A 626 36.81 21.65 -4.06
C ILE A 626 37.63 22.16 -2.85
N ILE A 627 37.66 21.41 -1.74
CA ILE A 627 38.43 21.77 -0.55
C ILE A 627 39.94 21.73 -0.84
N LEU A 628 40.43 20.68 -1.50
CA LEU A 628 41.84 20.55 -1.89
C LEU A 628 42.26 21.66 -2.85
N PHE A 629 41.41 22.03 -3.80
CA PHE A 629 41.64 23.15 -4.71
C PHE A 629 41.78 24.47 -3.95
N ILE A 630 40.88 24.79 -3.00
CA ILE A 630 40.96 26.01 -2.19
C ILE A 630 42.24 26.03 -1.34
N ILE A 631 42.62 24.89 -0.74
CA ILE A 631 43.88 24.76 0.02
C ILE A 631 45.08 24.97 -0.91
N GLY A 632 45.08 24.35 -2.09
CA GLY A 632 46.12 24.52 -3.09
C GLY A 632 46.28 25.98 -3.55
N LEU A 633 45.17 26.68 -3.77
CA LEU A 633 45.15 28.11 -4.10
C LEU A 633 45.68 28.99 -2.98
N THR A 634 45.27 28.74 -1.74
CA THR A 634 45.72 29.52 -0.58
C THR A 634 47.21 29.31 -0.32
N CYS A 635 47.70 28.07 -0.38
CA CYS A 635 49.13 27.75 -0.28
C CYS A 635 49.96 28.34 -1.42
N ARG A 636 49.39 28.50 -2.62
CA ARG A 636 50.05 29.17 -3.76
C ARG A 636 50.28 30.67 -3.51
N MET A 637 49.38 31.35 -2.79
CA MET A 637 49.48 32.80 -2.56
C MET A 637 50.66 33.19 -1.65
N PHE A 638 51.19 32.25 -0.86
CA PHE A 638 52.35 32.49 0.00
C PHE A 638 53.64 31.97 -0.64
N GLN A 639 54.67 32.82 -0.70
CA GLN A 639 55.97 32.47 -1.28
C GLN A 639 56.66 31.30 -0.57
N TRP A 640 56.41 31.11 0.73
CA TRP A 640 57.03 30.06 1.53
C TRP A 640 56.44 28.65 1.30
N SER A 641 55.21 28.56 0.75
CA SER A 641 54.49 27.30 0.54
C SER A 641 54.18 27.00 -0.93
N TYR A 642 54.88 27.64 -1.86
CA TYR A 642 54.61 27.50 -3.30
C TYR A 642 54.77 26.07 -3.83
N GLU A 643 55.85 25.39 -3.46
CA GLU A 643 56.10 24.00 -3.88
C GLU A 643 55.07 23.04 -3.28
N PHE A 644 54.66 23.30 -2.04
CA PHE A 644 53.59 22.58 -1.37
C PHE A 644 52.24 22.81 -2.06
N GLY A 645 51.92 24.05 -2.43
CA GLY A 645 50.72 24.39 -3.21
C GLY A 645 50.68 23.67 -4.56
N ARG A 646 51.81 23.56 -5.26
CA ARG A 646 51.90 22.76 -6.50
C ARG A 646 51.61 21.29 -6.25
N ALA A 647 52.21 20.70 -5.21
CA ALA A 647 51.98 19.30 -4.86
C ALA A 647 50.51 19.04 -4.51
N VAL A 648 49.87 19.93 -3.74
CA VAL A 648 48.45 19.84 -3.39
C VAL A 648 47.57 19.93 -4.65
N LEU A 649 47.86 20.85 -5.58
CA LEU A 649 47.10 20.95 -6.84
C LEU A 649 47.32 19.75 -7.77
N CYS A 650 48.48 19.06 -7.72
CA CYS A 650 48.67 17.81 -8.43
C CYS A 650 47.81 16.67 -7.85
N VAL A 651 47.72 16.57 -6.53
CA VAL A 651 46.82 15.61 -5.87
C VAL A 651 45.37 15.94 -6.20
N ASP A 652 45.02 17.23 -6.18
CA ASP A 652 43.69 17.71 -6.53
C ASP A 652 43.31 17.36 -7.98
N TYR A 653 44.22 17.55 -8.94
CA TYR A 653 44.03 17.08 -10.32
C TYR A 653 43.73 15.58 -10.38
N MET A 654 44.44 14.75 -9.61
CA MET A 654 44.12 13.32 -9.54
C MET A 654 42.69 13.08 -9.04
N VAL A 655 42.23 13.80 -8.02
CA VAL A 655 40.85 13.68 -7.52
C VAL A 655 39.83 14.09 -8.59
N PHE A 656 40.05 15.20 -9.30
CA PHE A 656 39.20 15.58 -10.43
C PHE A 656 39.20 14.51 -11.54
N THR A 657 40.34 13.88 -11.85
CA THR A 657 40.33 12.78 -12.84
C THR A 657 39.53 11.55 -12.37
N LEU A 658 39.42 11.29 -11.07
CA LEU A 658 38.56 10.22 -10.55
C LEU A 658 37.07 10.49 -10.79
N HIS A 659 36.66 11.76 -10.85
CA HIS A 659 35.28 12.13 -11.18
C HIS A 659 34.88 11.73 -12.62
N LEU A 660 35.83 11.54 -13.55
CA LEU A 660 35.53 10.95 -14.86
C LEU A 660 34.86 9.58 -14.75
N ILE A 661 35.18 8.81 -13.71
CA ILE A 661 34.59 7.50 -13.47
C ILE A 661 33.07 7.63 -13.26
N HIS A 662 32.62 8.68 -12.57
CA HIS A 662 31.19 8.95 -12.38
C HIS A 662 30.49 9.24 -13.71
N ILE A 663 31.10 10.07 -14.56
CA ILE A 663 30.58 10.38 -15.91
C ILE A 663 30.49 9.12 -16.78
N PHE A 664 31.52 8.26 -16.73
CA PHE A 664 31.54 7.01 -17.48
C PHE A 664 30.59 5.94 -16.94
N ALA A 665 30.08 6.09 -15.71
CA ALA A 665 29.10 5.16 -15.15
C ALA A 665 27.76 5.15 -15.91
N ILE A 666 27.46 6.22 -16.66
CA ILE A 666 26.25 6.32 -17.49
C ILE A 666 26.34 5.47 -18.77
N HIS A 667 27.55 5.12 -19.21
CA HIS A 667 27.73 4.36 -20.43
C HIS A 667 27.24 2.90 -20.29
N LYS A 668 26.39 2.45 -21.22
CA LYS A 668 25.68 1.14 -21.17
C LYS A 668 26.59 -0.06 -20.86
N GLN A 669 27.82 -0.07 -21.38
CA GLN A 669 28.78 -1.18 -21.17
C GLN A 669 29.76 -0.97 -20.02
N LEU A 670 30.05 0.28 -19.63
CA LEU A 670 31.05 0.59 -18.60
C LEU A 670 30.40 0.76 -17.22
N GLY A 671 29.16 1.24 -17.16
CA GLY A 671 28.40 1.42 -15.93
C GLY A 671 28.36 0.18 -15.04
N PRO A 672 27.90 -0.98 -15.54
CA PRO A 672 27.89 -2.21 -14.74
C PRO A 672 29.27 -2.61 -14.22
N LYS A 673 30.32 -2.43 -15.03
CA LYS A 673 31.71 -2.73 -14.63
C LYS A 673 32.18 -1.81 -13.49
N ILE A 674 31.88 -0.52 -13.57
CA ILE A 674 32.21 0.46 -12.52
C ILE A 674 31.50 0.12 -11.21
N ILE A 675 30.22 -0.28 -11.26
CA ILE A 675 29.46 -0.71 -10.07
C ILE A 675 30.07 -1.98 -9.46
N ILE A 676 30.50 -2.95 -10.29
CA ILE A 676 31.16 -4.18 -9.82
C ILE A 676 32.48 -3.85 -9.11
N VAL A 677 33.32 -2.99 -9.72
CA VAL A 677 34.57 -2.55 -9.09
C VAL A 677 34.30 -1.86 -7.76
N GLY A 678 33.30 -0.97 -7.68
CA GLY A 678 32.91 -0.32 -6.43
C GLY A 678 32.46 -1.32 -5.35
N LYS A 679 31.74 -2.39 -5.72
CA LYS A 679 31.38 -3.47 -4.79
C LYS A 679 32.60 -4.28 -4.35
N MET A 680 33.51 -4.60 -5.26
CA MET A 680 34.74 -5.35 -4.96
C MET A 680 35.65 -4.59 -4.00
N VAL A 681 35.82 -3.28 -4.18
CA VAL A 681 36.59 -2.43 -3.27
C VAL A 681 36.00 -2.47 -1.86
N ARG A 682 34.67 -2.30 -1.72
CA ARG A 682 33.99 -2.37 -0.41
C ARG A 682 34.13 -3.75 0.26
N LEU A 683 34.08 -4.83 -0.53
CA LEU A 683 34.28 -6.19 0.01
C LEU A 683 35.71 -6.40 0.48
N THR A 684 36.68 -5.87 -0.25
CA THR A 684 38.12 -5.95 0.10
C THR A 684 38.42 -5.16 1.38
N GLU A 685 37.76 -4.01 1.56
CA GLU A 685 37.83 -3.22 2.80
C GLU A 685 37.16 -3.92 3.99
N ALA A 686 36.04 -4.62 3.78
CA ALA A 686 35.36 -5.37 4.84
C ALA A 686 36.12 -6.65 5.28
N THR A 687 37.02 -7.16 4.46
CA THR A 687 37.89 -8.30 4.78
C THR A 687 39.20 -7.93 5.48
N LYS A 688 39.53 -6.64 5.56
CA LYS A 688 40.65 -6.11 6.34
C LYS A 688 40.16 -5.61 7.69
#